data_AF-A0A3M1HSX4-F1
#
_entry.id   AF-A0A3M1HSX4-F1
#
_cell.length_a   1.000
_cell.length_b   1.000
_cell.length_c   1.000
_cell.angle_alpha   90.00
_cell.angle_beta   90.00
_cell.angle_gamma   90.00
#
_symmetry.space_group_name_H-M   'P 1'
#
loop_
_entity.id
_entity.type
_entity.pdbx_description
1 polymer ?
#
loop_
_entity_poly.entity_id
_entity_poly.type
_entity_poly.pdbx_seq_one_letter_code
_entity_poly.pdbx_strand_id
1 'polypeptide(L)'
;MDVRPSVLFETEGTYPYVGGGVSTWCKILVDEIPEVDYLIFAVTGTPQVRTKYPVDKENIARIVQVPMWGAEEPAEWILPFHAPPHIPFSELFLRKQATTEAVIREQFVPLFRHFLRGFEEPEADVRLYGPTVWAIFRYFQEYDYNVTMKSRPVWEAFKEEMLRPYRDHPERFRPDEYPSVFDLTTCLRWFYNMLMVFTCPVPETDVTHATIAAACGLASIYSKLEYGTPFLITDHGVYARERYIAVSATDFTFFSKRFLINLAILLSKLNYVFADQLSPCANFNQRWEIPFGGDPRRVRTIYNGVDPGVFVPGPKPEEFRKYPTAVAAARVFPLKDLITMIKGVAVAHKQIPNLKVIVYGSLKADPPYVQKCRDLVRELGLGPGEGDESGDIGADDIDSWTFRFGGFHSQPSKIFTLGDISLLSSISEGFPFTVLESMSCGTPVVGTDVGGVKEALEGHGVVTPPRDPEAFGQGIIQLLSDDDLRQRLSRKCRETILAKFTTSTSVDAYRESYLKWAAYKREHRDRIREENAQLMALWREEIEKIRAESPAITPAEERELLRSDSRPLERTVEFARRMMHEWERLFLPPDESSDDVAGADGHSRVAEEARQRTLWHIPRAAAATTTVAERPPSAAPRTSAPAVQTGVPPTNGGRSPNDGAASTGAAPAVAASAGRLRACTPPQDVALPEGIELPENPAYTPEPEIVHPDPLEKEKEELVDFILETVESPVDFWAVAATLESRGMRDVDAEEKLNVKPLVRWVEPMSGYVVKGSIMVLAKEIYARCRERLKTVPPKEPEIEELSWWRKLQRFLMFYLRGTLFALPMVGQIIAVLALRYSLWAYLEFSEERATVVAIGTIMSFIVTGGFVQAIGRKGMSYSEAGQHILAKQVCYGLIRLGTGLVLAVGLAFYVLNLIIPFFTQEMVLISLMYFFLLSELWLFISILYVLTRRLAILLSTLAGVAIVHVVMTYTDWGIHAAHGLGLLGTNLIVAAYGYRLLDKAARSVTGDQKDARLPAWSILYYSLRLYFLYGMLYFGYLYLDRLVGWSASEQPLPYIIWFRTPYELGMDWALISLVFSIALLEYTINEFASIIIPTQKRFQAFDIAGHNRYFTRFYLRQILLLILIAVVSIIATYYAVTWLRRYEEIKLVRDFFKNPITFFVYWAAAVGYNLMVVGLFNGVFFFSLSRPIPALRSIAPAMLINVLVGFLLSRTVGYAYSAVGMAVGSLVFALLATRHALKVMRNLDYYYYSAY
;
A
#
# COMPACT_ATOMS: atom_id res chain seq x y z
N MET A 1 29.57 1.50 36.93
CA MET A 1 29.56 1.29 35.46
C MET A 1 28.43 2.14 34.95
N ASP A 2 28.73 3.26 34.30
CA ASP A 2 27.70 4.15 33.79
C ASP A 2 27.10 3.51 32.53
N VAL A 3 25.87 3.05 32.66
CA VAL A 3 25.11 2.46 31.56
C VAL A 3 24.65 3.60 30.66
N ARG A 4 25.04 3.56 29.38
CA ARG A 4 24.58 4.50 28.36
C ARG A 4 23.04 4.47 28.28
N PRO A 5 22.35 5.62 28.21
CA PRO A 5 20.91 5.63 27.97
C PRO A 5 20.60 5.02 26.61
N SER A 6 19.61 4.14 26.58
CA SER A 6 19.09 3.57 25.34
C SER A 6 17.91 4.40 24.79
N VAL A 7 17.93 4.74 23.50
CA VAL A 7 16.89 5.53 22.84
C VAL A 7 16.25 4.75 21.69
N LEU A 8 14.95 4.48 21.77
CA LEU A 8 14.16 4.06 20.60
C LEU A 8 13.90 5.30 19.73
N PHE A 9 14.60 5.40 18.60
CA PHE A 9 14.54 6.55 17.69
C PHE A 9 13.66 6.20 16.49
N GLU A 10 12.43 6.70 16.48
CA GLU A 10 11.37 6.33 15.56
C GLU A 10 11.31 7.32 14.39
N THR A 11 11.58 6.84 13.18
CA THR A 11 11.73 7.65 11.97
C THR A 11 10.66 7.29 10.94
N GLU A 12 9.91 8.26 10.41
CA GLU A 12 8.93 8.02 9.34
C GLU A 12 9.40 8.66 8.03
N GLY A 13 9.67 7.84 7.01
CA GLY A 13 10.08 8.33 5.69
C GLY A 13 11.40 9.11 5.65
N THR A 14 12.28 8.95 6.64
CA THR A 14 13.51 9.73 6.83
C THR A 14 14.75 8.82 7.04
N TYR A 15 15.62 9.13 8.00
CA TYR A 15 16.88 8.41 8.28
C TYR A 15 16.65 6.93 8.65
N PRO A 16 17.51 5.99 8.20
CA PRO A 16 18.70 6.15 7.37
C PRO A 16 18.46 6.03 5.85
N TYR A 17 17.22 5.82 5.40
CA TYR A 17 16.91 5.43 4.01
C TYR A 17 16.62 6.60 3.06
N VAL A 18 16.05 7.69 3.57
CA VAL A 18 15.69 8.89 2.79
C VAL A 18 16.59 10.04 3.23
N GLY A 19 16.95 10.93 2.29
CA GLY A 19 17.76 12.13 2.57
C GLY A 19 16.90 13.39 2.63
N GLY A 20 17.32 14.36 3.45
CA GLY A 20 16.60 15.62 3.67
C GLY A 20 16.98 16.25 5.01
N GLY A 21 16.41 17.41 5.35
CA GLY A 21 16.74 18.14 6.58
C GLY A 21 16.53 17.32 7.86
N VAL A 22 15.38 16.62 7.97
CA VAL A 22 15.08 15.70 9.08
C VAL A 22 16.11 14.58 9.17
N SER A 23 16.51 14.00 8.03
CA SER A 23 17.49 12.92 8.00
C SER A 23 18.89 13.38 8.39
N THR A 24 19.26 14.60 8.01
CA THR A 24 20.51 15.25 8.44
C THR A 24 20.49 15.54 9.94
N TRP A 25 19.38 16.03 10.49
CA TRP A 25 19.20 16.21 11.93
C TRP A 25 19.30 14.89 12.70
N CYS A 26 18.64 13.82 12.23
CA CYS A 26 18.75 12.47 12.82
C CYS A 26 20.22 12.01 12.83
N LYS A 27 20.92 12.19 11.72
CA LYS A 27 22.34 11.85 11.58
C LYS A 27 23.20 12.64 12.57
N ILE A 28 22.97 13.95 12.72
CA ILE A 28 23.68 14.80 13.67
C ILE A 28 23.50 14.30 15.12
N LEU A 29 22.29 13.93 15.53
CA LEU A 29 22.08 13.41 16.89
C LEU A 29 22.78 12.06 17.12
N VAL A 30 22.74 11.16 16.14
CA VAL A 30 23.46 9.87 16.20
C VAL A 30 24.99 10.07 16.14
N ASP A 31 25.46 11.11 15.45
CA ASP A 31 26.89 11.42 15.33
C ASP A 31 27.47 12.06 16.58
N GLU A 32 26.80 13.09 17.11
CA GLU A 32 27.33 14.01 18.12
C GLU A 32 26.92 13.64 19.57
N ILE A 33 26.14 12.58 19.76
CA ILE A 33 25.78 12.02 21.08
C ILE A 33 26.23 10.53 21.18
N PRO A 34 27.56 10.25 21.18
CA PRO A 34 28.11 8.90 21.21
C PRO A 34 27.88 8.13 22.52
N GLU A 35 27.45 8.80 23.59
CA GLU A 35 27.10 8.17 24.88
C GLU A 35 25.65 7.66 24.97
N VAL A 36 24.86 7.77 23.90
CA VAL A 36 23.50 7.23 23.79
C VAL A 36 23.50 6.07 22.80
N ASP A 37 22.92 4.94 23.20
CA ASP A 37 22.79 3.77 22.34
C ASP A 37 21.43 3.80 21.61
N TYR A 38 21.47 4.03 20.30
CA TYR A 38 20.30 4.22 19.44
C TYR A 38 19.76 2.91 18.87
N LEU A 39 18.47 2.67 19.06
CA LEU A 39 17.68 1.68 18.35
C LEU A 39 16.79 2.39 17.34
N ILE A 40 17.07 2.26 16.05
CA ILE A 40 16.33 2.96 15.00
C ILE A 40 15.10 2.14 14.61
N PHE A 41 13.90 2.74 14.68
CA PHE A 41 12.63 2.15 14.22
C PHE A 41 12.15 2.93 13.01
N ALA A 42 12.53 2.47 11.82
CA ALA A 42 12.36 3.18 10.56
C ALA A 42 11.13 2.70 9.79
N VAL A 43 10.07 3.48 9.78
CA VAL A 43 8.88 3.27 8.96
C VAL A 43 9.18 3.73 7.53
N THR A 44 9.19 2.80 6.57
CA THR A 44 9.54 3.06 5.17
C THR A 44 8.35 2.86 4.23
N GLY A 45 8.38 3.52 3.07
CA GLY A 45 7.33 3.34 2.06
C GLY A 45 7.35 1.92 1.47
N THR A 46 8.48 1.53 0.89
CA THR A 46 8.71 0.18 0.37
C THR A 46 9.76 -0.56 1.20
N PRO A 47 9.82 -1.90 1.12
CA PRO A 47 10.86 -2.68 1.78
C PRO A 47 12.22 -2.58 1.10
N GLN A 48 12.26 -2.55 -0.24
CA GLN A 48 13.52 -2.45 -0.98
C GLN A 48 13.97 -0.99 -1.08
N VAL A 49 14.58 -0.48 0.00
CA VAL A 49 15.21 0.85 0.08
C VAL A 49 16.66 0.73 0.52
N ARG A 50 17.55 1.50 -0.13
CA ARG A 50 18.98 1.54 0.24
C ARG A 50 19.21 2.54 1.36
N THR A 51 20.14 2.23 2.27
CA THR A 51 20.63 3.19 3.26
C THR A 51 21.39 4.32 2.56
N LYS A 52 21.00 5.57 2.80
CA LYS A 52 21.69 6.77 2.28
C LYS A 52 22.73 7.33 3.25
N TYR A 53 22.70 6.88 4.50
CA TYR A 53 23.64 7.25 5.54
C TYR A 53 24.36 5.99 6.07
N PRO A 54 25.59 6.12 6.60
CA PRO A 54 26.25 5.03 7.33
C PRO A 54 25.41 4.56 8.52
N VAL A 55 25.43 3.26 8.78
CA VAL A 55 24.63 2.56 9.81
C VAL A 55 25.46 1.61 10.68
N ASP A 56 26.77 1.65 10.49
CA ASP A 56 27.82 0.79 11.06
C ASP A 56 28.48 1.39 12.32
N LYS A 57 27.88 2.44 12.90
CA LYS A 57 28.40 3.09 14.11
C LYS A 57 28.15 2.25 15.37
N GLU A 58 29.13 2.23 16.27
CA GLU A 58 29.06 1.50 17.55
C GLU A 58 27.86 1.90 18.44
N ASN A 59 27.40 3.17 18.35
CA ASN A 59 26.26 3.65 19.10
C ASN A 59 24.90 3.46 18.38
N ILE A 60 24.88 2.82 17.20
CA ILE A 60 23.66 2.28 16.60
C ILE A 60 23.54 0.82 17.03
N ALA A 61 22.82 0.58 18.12
CA ALA A 61 22.65 -0.77 18.67
C ALA A 61 21.91 -1.70 17.70
N ARG A 62 20.90 -1.19 16.96
CA ARG A 62 20.11 -1.96 15.99
C ARG A 62 19.23 -1.05 15.11
N ILE A 63 18.84 -1.56 13.94
CA ILE A 63 17.82 -0.97 13.06
C ILE A 63 16.67 -1.96 12.83
N VAL A 64 15.43 -1.48 12.96
CA VAL A 64 14.20 -2.18 12.60
C VAL A 64 13.55 -1.42 11.45
N GLN A 65 13.36 -2.07 10.30
CA GLN A 65 12.69 -1.49 9.15
C GLN A 65 11.24 -1.96 9.09
N VAL A 66 10.29 -1.03 8.97
CA VAL A 66 8.86 -1.31 8.90
C VAL A 66 8.28 -0.79 7.58
N PRO A 67 8.19 -1.64 6.54
CA PRO A 67 7.67 -1.23 5.25
C PRO A 67 6.13 -1.18 5.26
N MET A 68 5.56 -0.02 4.90
CA MET A 68 4.10 0.17 4.83
C MET A 68 3.46 -0.35 3.53
N TRP A 69 4.19 -0.52 2.44
CA TRP A 69 3.65 -1.02 1.16
C TRP A 69 4.61 -1.98 0.46
N GLY A 70 4.09 -2.88 -0.39
CA GLY A 70 4.92 -3.78 -1.21
C GLY A 70 5.36 -5.09 -0.53
N ALA A 71 4.78 -5.42 0.63
CA ALA A 71 4.85 -6.73 1.26
C ALA A 71 3.52 -7.48 1.08
N GLU A 72 3.54 -8.79 0.77
CA GLU A 72 2.31 -9.61 0.72
C GLU A 72 1.91 -10.13 2.11
N GLU A 73 2.89 -10.38 2.98
CA GLU A 73 2.71 -10.62 4.41
C GLU A 73 3.69 -9.74 5.21
N PRO A 74 3.30 -9.14 6.36
CA PRO A 74 4.22 -8.35 7.19
C PRO A 74 5.45 -9.15 7.64
N ALA A 75 5.26 -10.46 7.84
CA ALA A 75 6.31 -11.40 8.19
C ALA A 75 7.45 -11.50 7.15
N GLU A 76 7.26 -11.08 5.89
CA GLU A 76 8.34 -11.02 4.89
C GLU A 76 9.53 -10.16 5.36
N TRP A 77 9.29 -9.20 6.27
CA TRP A 77 10.27 -8.18 6.68
C TRP A 77 10.64 -8.22 8.18
N ILE A 78 9.89 -8.96 8.99
CA ILE A 78 10.22 -9.23 10.41
C ILE A 78 11.19 -10.43 10.56
N LEU A 79 11.25 -11.30 9.56
CA LEU A 79 12.00 -12.56 9.57
C LEU A 79 13.45 -12.57 9.00
N PRO A 80 13.95 -11.59 8.21
CA PRO A 80 15.29 -11.69 7.61
C PRO A 80 16.45 -11.90 8.61
N PHE A 81 17.34 -12.84 8.29
CA PHE A 81 18.40 -13.37 9.15
C PHE A 81 19.44 -12.37 9.70
N HIS A 82 19.45 -11.10 9.26
CA HIS A 82 20.59 -10.19 9.43
C HIS A 82 20.37 -9.05 10.43
N ALA A 83 19.18 -8.90 11.02
CA ALA A 83 18.94 -7.97 12.13
C ALA A 83 17.92 -8.53 13.13
N PRO A 84 18.19 -8.53 14.46
CA PRO A 84 17.21 -8.94 15.46
C PRO A 84 15.97 -8.03 15.44
N PRO A 85 14.82 -8.46 15.99
CA PRO A 85 14.61 -9.61 16.86
C PRO A 85 13.95 -10.75 16.08
N HIS A 86 14.73 -11.75 15.72
CA HIS A 86 14.26 -12.84 14.85
C HIS A 86 13.13 -13.64 15.53
N ILE A 87 11.92 -13.54 14.98
CA ILE A 87 10.84 -14.49 15.28
C ILE A 87 11.13 -15.77 14.48
N PRO A 88 11.14 -16.97 15.06
CA PRO A 88 11.28 -18.20 14.27
C PRO A 88 10.06 -18.40 13.35
N PHE A 89 10.25 -18.93 12.14
CA PHE A 89 9.11 -19.24 11.26
C PHE A 89 8.11 -20.21 11.90
N SER A 90 8.59 -21.12 12.75
CA SER A 90 7.76 -22.02 13.54
C SER A 90 6.83 -21.28 14.51
N GLU A 91 7.25 -20.15 15.08
CA GLU A 91 6.42 -19.31 15.94
C GLU A 91 5.37 -18.56 15.12
N LEU A 92 5.75 -17.94 13.99
CA LEU A 92 4.78 -17.31 13.07
C LEU A 92 3.71 -18.31 12.61
N PHE A 93 4.11 -19.53 12.25
CA PHE A 93 3.18 -20.58 11.88
C PHE A 93 2.22 -20.90 13.03
N LEU A 94 2.70 -20.93 14.27
CA LEU A 94 1.86 -21.14 15.45
C LEU A 94 0.89 -19.98 15.70
N ARG A 95 1.32 -18.71 15.58
CA ARG A 95 0.42 -17.53 15.64
C ARG A 95 -0.69 -17.65 14.58
N LYS A 96 -0.34 -18.01 13.33
CA LYS A 96 -1.31 -18.27 12.25
C LYS A 96 -2.28 -19.43 12.55
N GLN A 97 -1.88 -20.47 13.29
CA GLN A 97 -2.78 -21.55 13.73
C GLN A 97 -3.66 -21.16 14.92
N ALA A 98 -3.16 -20.31 15.83
CA ALA A 98 -3.89 -19.83 17.00
C ALA A 98 -4.95 -18.75 16.67
N THR A 99 -4.78 -18.05 15.54
CA THR A 99 -5.67 -16.96 15.11
C THR A 99 -6.94 -17.53 14.44
N THR A 100 -7.94 -17.90 15.24
CA THR A 100 -9.26 -18.35 14.74
C THR A 100 -10.25 -17.19 14.59
N GLU A 101 -11.35 -17.41 13.87
CA GLU A 101 -12.40 -16.37 13.73
C GLU A 101 -13.05 -16.04 15.09
N ALA A 102 -13.15 -17.01 16.01
CA ALA A 102 -13.63 -16.78 17.37
C ALA A 102 -12.68 -15.86 18.16
N VAL A 103 -11.37 -16.15 18.16
CA VAL A 103 -10.35 -15.29 18.79
C VAL A 103 -10.39 -13.87 18.24
N ILE A 104 -10.52 -13.70 16.92
CA ILE A 104 -10.61 -12.37 16.31
C ILE A 104 -11.87 -11.64 16.79
N ARG A 105 -13.04 -12.31 16.81
CA ARG A 105 -14.31 -11.72 17.27
C ARG A 105 -14.27 -11.33 18.75
N GLU A 106 -13.70 -12.17 19.60
CA GLU A 106 -13.70 -11.98 21.05
C GLU A 106 -12.58 -11.06 21.53
N GLN A 107 -11.39 -11.10 20.94
CA GLN A 107 -10.23 -10.36 21.44
C GLN A 107 -9.92 -9.12 20.60
N PHE A 108 -9.94 -9.21 19.28
CA PHE A 108 -9.51 -8.10 18.41
C PHE A 108 -10.64 -7.13 18.02
N VAL A 109 -11.81 -7.63 17.65
CA VAL A 109 -12.92 -6.78 17.15
C VAL A 109 -13.34 -5.69 18.15
N PRO A 110 -13.42 -5.91 19.48
CA PRO A 110 -13.72 -4.84 20.43
C PRO A 110 -12.64 -3.74 20.45
N LEU A 111 -11.37 -4.13 20.41
CA LEU A 111 -10.23 -3.20 20.32
C LEU A 111 -10.27 -2.39 19.03
N PHE A 112 -10.55 -3.07 17.92
CA PHE A 112 -10.64 -2.47 16.60
C PHE A 112 -11.82 -1.50 16.47
N ARG A 113 -13.00 -1.84 17.01
CA ARG A 113 -14.15 -0.93 17.10
C ARG A 113 -13.84 0.29 17.97
N HIS A 114 -13.28 0.09 19.17
CA HIS A 114 -12.89 1.21 20.03
C HIS A 114 -11.93 2.13 19.28
N PHE A 115 -10.85 1.58 18.69
CA PHE A 115 -9.91 2.36 17.90
C PHE A 115 -10.59 3.14 16.77
N LEU A 116 -11.46 2.49 15.97
CA LEU A 116 -12.23 3.14 14.89
C LEU A 116 -13.17 4.25 15.35
N ARG A 117 -13.77 4.18 16.55
CA ARG A 117 -14.61 5.27 17.08
C ARG A 117 -13.82 6.56 17.30
N GLY A 118 -12.55 6.46 17.64
CA GLY A 118 -11.66 7.63 17.80
C GLY A 118 -11.41 8.42 16.51
N PHE A 119 -11.75 7.85 15.34
CA PHE A 119 -11.70 8.53 14.05
C PHE A 119 -12.95 9.41 13.84
N GLU A 120 -14.08 8.99 14.39
CA GLU A 120 -15.39 9.60 14.11
C GLU A 120 -15.91 10.48 15.26
N GLU A 121 -15.36 10.32 16.47
CA GLU A 121 -15.78 11.00 17.69
C GLU A 121 -14.65 11.97 18.17
N PRO A 122 -14.49 13.16 17.55
CA PRO A 122 -13.35 14.07 17.82
C PRO A 122 -13.31 14.68 19.23
N GLU A 123 -14.39 14.52 19.99
CA GLU A 123 -14.57 14.95 21.40
C GLU A 123 -14.31 13.81 22.42
N ALA A 124 -14.00 12.59 21.96
CA ALA A 124 -13.75 11.45 22.83
C ALA A 124 -12.37 11.53 23.52
N ASP A 125 -12.30 11.14 24.79
CA ASP A 125 -11.08 11.23 25.60
C ASP A 125 -9.96 10.34 25.03
N VAL A 126 -9.05 10.98 24.28
CA VAL A 126 -7.91 10.38 23.58
C VAL A 126 -7.05 9.51 24.50
N ARG A 127 -7.03 9.78 25.82
CA ARG A 127 -6.27 8.99 26.80
C ARG A 127 -6.72 7.53 26.85
N LEU A 128 -7.98 7.22 26.59
CA LEU A 128 -8.49 5.83 26.56
C LEU A 128 -8.05 5.07 25.29
N TYR A 129 -7.62 5.77 24.24
CA TYR A 129 -7.19 5.16 22.99
C TYR A 129 -5.73 4.68 23.04
N GLY A 130 -4.87 5.25 23.89
CA GLY A 130 -3.51 4.75 24.12
C GLY A 130 -3.46 3.30 24.63
N PRO A 131 -4.21 2.94 25.69
CA PRO A 131 -4.44 1.54 26.09
C PRO A 131 -4.94 0.64 24.96
N THR A 132 -5.71 1.18 24.01
CA THR A 132 -6.18 0.41 22.84
C THR A 132 -5.04 0.14 21.85
N VAL A 133 -4.20 1.14 21.57
CA VAL A 133 -2.95 1.01 20.80
C VAL A 133 -2.05 -0.06 21.45
N TRP A 134 -1.87 0.00 22.77
CA TRP A 134 -1.12 -0.98 23.55
C TRP A 134 -1.70 -2.40 23.42
N ALA A 135 -3.01 -2.56 23.59
CA ALA A 135 -3.68 -3.86 23.50
C ALA A 135 -3.61 -4.46 22.09
N ILE A 136 -3.65 -3.62 21.03
CA ILE A 136 -3.48 -4.05 19.64
C ILE A 136 -2.04 -4.52 19.38
N PHE A 137 -1.02 -3.80 19.87
CA PHE A 137 0.38 -4.27 19.84
C PHE A 137 0.52 -5.64 20.52
N ARG A 138 -0.01 -5.78 21.75
CA ARG A 138 0.00 -7.04 22.52
C ARG A 138 -0.69 -8.18 21.74
N TYR A 139 -1.87 -7.94 21.17
CA TYR A 139 -2.59 -8.93 20.37
C TYR A 139 -1.74 -9.44 19.18
N PHE A 140 -1.07 -8.55 18.44
CA PHE A 140 -0.22 -8.96 17.32
C PHE A 140 1.15 -9.56 17.73
N GLN A 141 1.53 -9.50 19.01
CA GLN A 141 2.62 -10.33 19.54
C GLN A 141 2.21 -11.80 19.76
N GLU A 142 0.91 -12.10 19.79
CA GLU A 142 0.39 -13.45 20.09
C GLU A 142 -0.36 -14.06 18.88
N TYR A 143 -0.93 -13.23 18.01
CA TYR A 143 -1.77 -13.61 16.87
C TYR A 143 -1.29 -13.02 15.53
N ASP A 144 -1.67 -13.64 14.41
CA ASP A 144 -1.21 -13.24 13.08
C ASP A 144 -2.03 -12.07 12.50
N TYR A 145 -1.29 -11.06 12.03
CA TYR A 145 -1.84 -9.85 11.45
C TYR A 145 -2.63 -10.08 10.15
N ASN A 146 -2.06 -10.86 9.22
CA ASN A 146 -2.63 -11.06 7.90
C ASN A 146 -3.96 -11.84 7.98
N VAL A 147 -3.99 -12.88 8.84
CA VAL A 147 -5.21 -13.67 9.14
C VAL A 147 -6.26 -12.80 9.84
N THR A 148 -5.86 -12.00 10.84
CA THR A 148 -6.77 -11.13 11.59
C THR A 148 -7.41 -10.07 10.69
N MET A 149 -6.60 -9.26 10.00
CA MET A 149 -7.11 -8.11 9.26
C MET A 149 -7.90 -8.52 8.01
N LYS A 150 -7.51 -9.61 7.32
CA LYS A 150 -8.25 -10.15 6.16
C LYS A 150 -9.42 -11.07 6.55
N SER A 151 -9.82 -11.07 7.82
CA SER A 151 -10.95 -11.83 8.33
C SER A 151 -12.29 -11.15 8.04
N ARG A 152 -13.37 -11.93 8.03
CA ARG A 152 -14.72 -11.37 7.87
C ARG A 152 -15.16 -10.50 9.06
N PRO A 153 -14.92 -10.86 10.34
CA PRO A 153 -15.29 -10.01 11.47
C PRO A 153 -14.73 -8.58 11.40
N VAL A 154 -13.46 -8.43 10.99
CA VAL A 154 -12.82 -7.12 10.84
C VAL A 154 -13.46 -6.30 9.71
N TRP A 155 -13.81 -6.95 8.59
CA TRP A 155 -14.54 -6.29 7.50
C TRP A 155 -15.93 -5.82 7.90
N GLU A 156 -16.73 -6.65 8.59
CA GLU A 156 -18.06 -6.24 9.04
C GLU A 156 -17.96 -5.12 10.10
N ALA A 157 -17.05 -5.22 11.07
CA ALA A 157 -16.83 -4.18 12.08
C ALA A 157 -16.37 -2.85 11.46
N PHE A 158 -15.46 -2.87 10.48
CA PHE A 158 -15.05 -1.67 9.74
C PHE A 158 -16.23 -1.01 9.02
N LYS A 159 -17.03 -1.79 8.29
CA LYS A 159 -18.23 -1.28 7.60
C LYS A 159 -19.20 -0.63 8.57
N GLU A 160 -19.47 -1.28 9.70
CA GLU A 160 -20.43 -0.78 10.68
C GLU A 160 -19.99 0.54 11.32
N GLU A 161 -18.75 0.64 11.83
CA GLU A 161 -18.27 1.86 12.47
C GLU A 161 -18.07 3.00 11.46
N MET A 162 -17.62 2.72 10.23
CA MET A 162 -17.43 3.77 9.19
C MET A 162 -18.75 4.27 8.57
N LEU A 163 -19.82 3.47 8.60
CA LEU A 163 -21.16 3.90 8.15
C LEU A 163 -22.02 4.45 9.28
N ARG A 164 -21.63 4.26 10.55
CA ARG A 164 -22.33 4.78 11.73
C ARG A 164 -22.58 6.30 11.65
N PRO A 165 -21.62 7.19 11.32
CA PRO A 165 -21.88 8.63 11.22
C PRO A 165 -22.94 8.97 10.16
N TYR A 166 -22.90 8.29 9.01
CA TYR A 166 -23.82 8.51 7.90
C TYR A 166 -25.24 8.02 8.19
N ARG A 167 -25.39 7.05 9.08
CA ARG A 167 -26.67 6.51 9.55
C ARG A 167 -27.25 7.31 10.72
N ASP A 168 -26.39 7.69 11.67
CA ASP A 168 -26.79 8.31 12.93
C ASP A 168 -26.91 9.85 12.80
N HIS A 169 -26.19 10.46 11.83
CA HIS A 169 -26.20 11.90 11.51
C HIS A 169 -26.28 12.20 9.99
N PRO A 170 -27.31 11.70 9.27
CA PRO A 170 -27.44 11.87 7.83
C PRO A 170 -27.54 13.34 7.40
N GLU A 171 -27.99 14.24 8.29
CA GLU A 171 -28.13 15.69 8.04
C GLU A 171 -26.80 16.43 7.81
N ARG A 172 -25.67 15.81 8.16
CA ARG A 172 -24.34 16.40 7.99
C ARG A 172 -23.76 16.23 6.58
N PHE A 173 -24.30 15.28 5.81
CA PHE A 173 -23.69 14.78 4.58
C PHE A 173 -24.61 14.98 3.36
N ARG A 174 -24.05 15.48 2.26
CA ARG A 174 -24.73 15.52 0.96
C ARG A 174 -24.80 14.11 0.34
N PRO A 175 -25.74 13.81 -0.59
CA PRO A 175 -25.84 12.49 -1.23
C PRO A 175 -24.57 11.99 -1.96
N ASP A 176 -23.74 12.89 -2.46
CA ASP A 176 -22.43 12.63 -3.09
C ASP A 176 -21.27 12.50 -2.10
N GLU A 177 -21.50 12.77 -0.82
CA GLU A 177 -20.50 12.59 0.26
C GLU A 177 -20.60 11.20 0.92
N TYR A 178 -21.60 10.40 0.54
CA TYR A 178 -21.77 9.02 0.99
C TYR A 178 -20.73 8.09 0.33
N PRO A 179 -20.08 7.18 1.09
CA PRO A 179 -19.12 6.25 0.52
C PRO A 179 -19.73 5.30 -0.52
N SER A 180 -18.96 4.96 -1.53
CA SER A 180 -19.17 3.80 -2.40
C SER A 180 -18.59 2.51 -1.79
N VAL A 181 -18.90 1.36 -2.38
CA VAL A 181 -18.23 0.09 -2.03
C VAL A 181 -16.72 0.17 -2.31
N PHE A 182 -16.32 0.92 -3.34
CA PHE A 182 -14.91 1.14 -3.66
C PHE A 182 -14.19 1.87 -2.53
N ASP A 183 -14.79 2.94 -1.99
CA ASP A 183 -14.20 3.74 -0.91
C ASP A 183 -13.95 2.91 0.35
N LEU A 184 -14.93 2.12 0.79
CA LEU A 184 -14.78 1.24 1.96
C LEU A 184 -13.65 0.20 1.78
N THR A 185 -13.62 -0.49 0.63
CA THR A 185 -12.57 -1.50 0.37
C THR A 185 -11.18 -0.87 0.23
N THR A 186 -11.10 0.38 -0.23
CA THR A 186 -9.83 1.12 -0.41
C THR A 186 -9.32 1.68 0.91
N CYS A 187 -10.19 2.30 1.72
CA CYS A 187 -9.82 2.86 3.02
C CYS A 187 -9.32 1.76 3.99
N LEU A 188 -9.98 0.59 4.05
CA LEU A 188 -9.48 -0.51 4.89
C LEU A 188 -8.16 -1.11 4.37
N ARG A 189 -7.85 -1.03 3.06
CA ARG A 189 -6.52 -1.41 2.54
C ARG A 189 -5.45 -0.40 2.90
N TRP A 190 -5.72 0.89 2.82
CA TRP A 190 -4.79 1.91 3.33
C TRP A 190 -4.55 1.71 4.83
N PHE A 191 -5.60 1.42 5.58
CA PHE A 191 -5.53 1.15 7.00
C PHE A 191 -4.75 -0.12 7.33
N TYR A 192 -4.99 -1.23 6.62
CA TYR A 192 -4.18 -2.46 6.70
C TYR A 192 -2.68 -2.18 6.53
N ASN A 193 -2.31 -1.28 5.63
CA ASN A 193 -0.92 -0.94 5.35
C ASN A 193 -0.30 -0.07 6.47
N MET A 194 -1.02 0.97 6.89
CA MET A 194 -0.58 1.87 7.98
C MET A 194 -0.48 1.16 9.33
N LEU A 195 -1.38 0.21 9.62
CA LEU A 195 -1.39 -0.55 10.86
C LEU A 195 -0.33 -1.67 10.93
N MET A 196 0.48 -1.89 9.89
CA MET A 196 1.56 -2.88 9.94
C MET A 196 2.63 -2.56 11.00
N VAL A 197 2.73 -1.31 11.47
CA VAL A 197 3.61 -0.94 12.61
C VAL A 197 3.34 -1.77 13.87
N PHE A 198 2.10 -2.21 14.08
CA PHE A 198 1.72 -3.06 15.22
C PHE A 198 2.33 -4.46 15.19
N THR A 199 2.83 -4.92 14.04
CA THR A 199 3.39 -6.27 13.87
C THR A 199 4.83 -6.38 14.35
N CYS A 200 5.52 -5.25 14.53
CA CYS A 200 6.90 -5.23 14.95
C CYS A 200 7.00 -5.19 16.49
N PRO A 201 7.80 -6.08 17.12
CA PRO A 201 8.00 -6.06 18.56
C PRO A 201 8.84 -4.85 18.98
N VAL A 202 8.32 -4.10 19.95
CA VAL A 202 8.96 -2.91 20.53
C VAL A 202 9.70 -3.32 21.80
N PRO A 203 11.04 -3.14 21.90
CA PRO A 203 11.80 -3.49 23.09
C PRO A 203 11.77 -2.39 24.16
N GLU A 204 12.12 -2.74 25.39
CA GLU A 204 12.33 -1.77 26.46
C GLU A 204 13.60 -0.92 26.19
N THR A 205 13.47 0.39 26.32
CA THR A 205 14.55 1.40 26.23
C THR A 205 14.42 2.40 27.39
N ASP A 206 15.40 3.26 27.63
CA ASP A 206 15.34 4.29 28.67
C ASP A 206 14.43 5.46 28.26
N VAL A 207 14.43 5.82 26.98
CA VAL A 207 13.63 6.90 26.37
C VAL A 207 13.18 6.48 24.96
N THR A 208 12.04 6.99 24.50
CA THR A 208 11.64 6.91 23.09
C THR A 208 11.55 8.31 22.46
N HIS A 209 11.82 8.42 21.16
CA HIS A 209 11.83 9.69 20.44
C HIS A 209 11.33 9.54 19.01
N ALA A 210 10.20 10.18 18.67
CA ALA A 210 9.66 10.21 17.31
C ALA A 210 10.04 11.49 16.54
N THR A 211 10.37 11.34 15.25
CA THR A 211 10.67 12.46 14.33
C THR A 211 9.46 13.29 13.91
N ILE A 212 8.26 12.85 14.26
CA ILE A 212 6.97 13.48 13.93
C ILE A 212 5.83 12.77 14.68
N ALA A 213 4.74 13.48 14.99
CA ALA A 213 3.51 12.92 15.59
C ALA A 213 2.66 12.05 14.63
N ALA A 214 3.25 11.01 14.04
CA ALA A 214 2.65 10.14 13.01
C ALA A 214 2.51 8.67 13.45
N ALA A 215 2.44 7.73 12.50
CA ALA A 215 2.25 6.30 12.79
C ALA A 215 3.49 5.67 13.48
N CYS A 216 4.69 6.20 13.20
CA CYS A 216 5.92 5.79 13.88
C CYS A 216 5.84 5.87 15.42
N GLY A 217 5.25 6.93 15.99
CA GLY A 217 5.15 7.14 17.44
C GLY A 217 4.14 6.24 18.17
N LEU A 218 3.41 5.36 17.47
CA LEU A 218 2.55 4.37 18.14
C LEU A 218 3.37 3.37 18.97
N ALA A 219 4.60 3.06 18.56
CA ALA A 219 5.48 2.17 19.32
C ALA A 219 5.98 2.84 20.63
N SER A 220 6.20 4.15 20.64
CA SER A 220 6.38 4.96 21.85
C SER A 220 5.21 4.86 22.83
N ILE A 221 3.96 4.97 22.36
CA ILE A 221 2.77 4.84 23.21
C ILE A 221 2.71 3.45 23.86
N TYR A 222 3.02 2.40 23.09
CA TYR A 222 3.16 1.05 23.66
C TYR A 222 4.29 0.96 24.69
N SER A 223 5.50 1.48 24.38
CA SER A 223 6.66 1.45 25.27
C SER A 223 6.40 2.20 26.60
N LYS A 224 5.66 3.31 26.53
CA LYS A 224 5.21 4.07 27.70
C LYS A 224 4.23 3.28 28.57
N LEU A 225 3.28 2.57 27.97
CA LEU A 225 2.26 1.84 28.71
C LEU A 225 2.77 0.48 29.26
N GLU A 226 3.58 -0.25 28.49
CA GLU A 226 4.16 -1.54 28.88
C GLU A 226 5.36 -1.39 29.84
N TYR A 227 6.30 -0.48 29.54
CA TYR A 227 7.58 -0.37 30.23
C TYR A 227 7.76 0.92 31.07
N GLY A 228 6.80 1.85 31.01
CA GLY A 228 6.92 3.16 31.66
C GLY A 228 7.96 4.07 31.00
N THR A 229 8.30 3.84 29.72
CA THR A 229 9.32 4.62 29.00
C THR A 229 8.81 6.03 28.66
N PRO A 230 9.53 7.11 28.99
CA PRO A 230 9.15 8.45 28.60
C PRO A 230 9.26 8.69 27.10
N PHE A 231 8.34 9.48 26.56
CA PHE A 231 8.17 9.71 25.13
C PHE A 231 8.45 11.17 24.74
N LEU A 232 9.40 11.36 23.82
CA LEU A 232 9.73 12.64 23.19
C LEU A 232 9.20 12.68 21.75
N ILE A 233 8.75 13.85 21.31
CA ILE A 233 8.46 14.13 19.90
C ILE A 233 9.25 15.36 19.47
N THR A 234 9.87 15.33 18.29
CA THR A 234 10.38 16.53 17.61
C THR A 234 9.59 16.74 16.33
N ASP A 235 8.68 17.71 16.32
CA ASP A 235 7.94 18.06 15.11
C ASP A 235 8.75 19.05 14.27
N HIS A 236 9.30 18.56 13.16
CA HIS A 236 9.86 19.38 12.09
C HIS A 236 8.77 20.04 11.21
N GLY A 237 7.57 19.48 11.26
CA GLY A 237 6.33 19.94 10.62
C GLY A 237 5.16 19.17 11.22
N VAL A 238 4.01 19.83 11.42
CA VAL A 238 2.87 19.22 12.13
C VAL A 238 2.15 18.22 11.22
N TYR A 239 2.12 16.95 11.61
CA TYR A 239 1.62 15.85 10.78
C TYR A 239 0.19 16.07 10.26
N ALA A 240 -0.76 16.36 11.15
CA ALA A 240 -2.15 16.63 10.78
C ALA A 240 -2.24 17.75 9.72
N ARG A 241 -1.53 18.86 9.91
CA ARG A 241 -1.50 20.00 8.97
C ARG A 241 -0.98 19.59 7.60
N GLU A 242 0.12 18.84 7.54
CA GLU A 242 0.66 18.33 6.28
C GLU A 242 -0.32 17.38 5.58
N ARG A 243 -1.02 16.52 6.35
CA ARG A 243 -2.05 15.64 5.81
C ARG A 243 -3.25 16.42 5.28
N TYR A 244 -3.71 17.49 5.95
CA TYR A 244 -4.76 18.37 5.41
C TYR A 244 -4.36 18.93 4.04
N ILE A 245 -3.16 19.51 3.90
CA ILE A 245 -2.68 20.09 2.63
C ILE A 245 -2.58 19.00 1.55
N ALA A 246 -1.95 17.86 1.87
CA ALA A 246 -1.70 16.81 0.91
C ALA A 246 -2.97 16.07 0.45
N VAL A 247 -3.92 15.81 1.36
CA VAL A 247 -5.16 15.06 1.06
C VAL A 247 -6.22 15.94 0.41
N SER A 248 -6.34 17.22 0.81
CA SER A 248 -7.34 18.14 0.25
C SER A 248 -7.17 18.34 -1.26
N ALA A 249 -5.91 18.40 -1.72
CA ALA A 249 -5.53 18.58 -3.13
C ALA A 249 -5.57 17.31 -4.00
N THR A 250 -6.21 16.22 -3.54
CA THR A 250 -6.37 14.98 -4.32
C THR A 250 -7.75 14.87 -4.97
N ASP A 251 -7.86 14.07 -6.04
CA ASP A 251 -9.13 13.68 -6.67
C ASP A 251 -9.89 12.59 -5.87
N PHE A 252 -9.57 12.40 -4.59
CA PHE A 252 -10.25 11.41 -3.74
C PHE A 252 -11.66 11.87 -3.36
N THR A 253 -12.56 10.90 -3.18
CA THR A 253 -13.93 11.16 -2.70
C THR A 253 -13.92 11.83 -1.33
N PHE A 254 -14.98 12.57 -0.99
CA PHE A 254 -15.13 13.21 0.32
C PHE A 254 -14.92 12.23 1.48
N PHE A 255 -15.51 11.03 1.40
CA PHE A 255 -15.29 9.96 2.39
C PHE A 255 -13.82 9.57 2.50
N SER A 256 -13.13 9.33 1.38
CA SER A 256 -11.71 8.95 1.38
C SER A 256 -10.80 10.06 1.92
N LYS A 257 -11.10 11.32 1.60
CA LYS A 257 -10.41 12.50 2.18
C LYS A 257 -10.61 12.55 3.70
N ARG A 258 -11.87 12.47 4.16
CA ARG A 258 -12.27 12.50 5.57
C ARG A 258 -11.64 11.35 6.36
N PHE A 259 -11.62 10.13 5.83
CA PHE A 259 -11.00 8.97 6.46
C PHE A 259 -9.50 9.18 6.74
N LEU A 260 -8.73 9.61 5.73
CA LEU A 260 -7.28 9.85 5.86
C LEU A 260 -6.97 11.02 6.80
N ILE A 261 -7.78 12.07 6.77
CA ILE A 261 -7.64 13.24 7.63
C ILE A 261 -7.97 12.89 9.10
N ASN A 262 -9.10 12.21 9.35
CA ASN A 262 -9.49 11.78 10.69
C ASN A 262 -8.47 10.82 11.32
N LEU A 263 -7.90 9.90 10.52
CA LEU A 263 -6.79 9.06 10.96
C LEU A 263 -5.57 9.91 11.36
N ALA A 264 -5.18 10.89 10.53
CA ALA A 264 -4.05 11.76 10.83
C ALA A 264 -4.26 12.60 12.10
N ILE A 265 -5.47 13.09 12.34
CA ILE A 265 -5.88 13.78 13.57
C ILE A 265 -5.76 12.84 14.77
N LEU A 266 -6.32 11.63 14.70
CA LEU A 266 -6.28 10.67 15.80
C LEU A 266 -4.83 10.29 16.14
N LEU A 267 -3.99 10.01 15.14
CA LEU A 267 -2.57 9.73 15.33
C LEU A 267 -1.84 10.92 15.97
N SER A 268 -2.07 12.15 15.48
CA SER A 268 -1.44 13.34 16.06
C SER A 268 -1.87 13.54 17.52
N LYS A 269 -3.19 13.44 17.80
CA LYS A 269 -3.77 13.54 19.15
C LYS A 269 -3.21 12.49 20.10
N LEU A 270 -3.16 11.22 19.68
CA LEU A 270 -2.57 10.13 20.44
C LEU A 270 -1.12 10.41 20.81
N ASN A 271 -0.31 10.82 19.82
CA ASN A 271 1.10 11.13 20.05
C ASN A 271 1.27 12.29 21.05
N TYR A 272 0.61 13.44 20.82
CA TYR A 272 0.77 14.63 21.67
C TYR A 272 0.28 14.44 23.11
N VAL A 273 -0.83 13.72 23.32
CA VAL A 273 -1.37 13.45 24.67
C VAL A 273 -0.43 12.54 25.48
N PHE A 274 0.20 11.57 24.83
CA PHE A 274 1.10 10.61 25.48
C PHE A 274 2.56 11.09 25.56
N ALA A 275 2.98 12.12 24.82
CA ALA A 275 4.34 12.68 24.91
C ALA A 275 4.61 13.30 26.29
N ASP A 276 5.77 13.01 26.88
CA ASP A 276 6.28 13.66 28.09
C ASP A 276 6.98 14.99 27.77
N GLN A 277 7.53 15.13 26.57
CA GLN A 277 8.09 16.37 26.05
C GLN A 277 7.81 16.52 24.55
N LEU A 278 7.32 17.70 24.18
CA LEU A 278 7.10 18.13 22.81
C LEU A 278 8.22 19.11 22.44
N SER A 279 9.00 18.81 21.41
CA SER A 279 10.21 19.55 21.05
C SER A 279 10.13 20.11 19.62
N PRO A 280 9.18 21.02 19.32
CA PRO A 280 9.08 21.60 17.99
C PRO A 280 10.35 22.35 17.61
N CYS A 281 10.68 22.36 16.32
CA CYS A 281 11.81 23.16 15.81
C CYS A 281 11.53 24.67 15.74
N ALA A 282 10.28 25.09 15.89
CA ALA A 282 9.83 26.48 15.84
C ALA A 282 8.58 26.67 16.73
N ASN A 283 8.43 27.81 17.40
CA ASN A 283 7.23 28.10 18.19
C ASN A 283 5.96 28.21 17.32
N PHE A 284 6.12 28.41 16.00
CA PHE A 284 5.02 28.40 15.03
C PHE A 284 4.13 27.15 15.13
N ASN A 285 4.72 25.96 15.33
CA ASN A 285 3.99 24.69 15.30
C ASN A 285 2.91 24.60 16.38
N GLN A 286 3.13 25.24 17.54
CA GLN A 286 2.26 25.16 18.72
C GLN A 286 0.81 25.59 18.42
N ARG A 287 0.57 26.44 17.42
CA ARG A 287 -0.77 26.85 16.97
C ARG A 287 -1.62 25.66 16.48
N TRP A 288 -0.97 24.59 16.01
CA TRP A 288 -1.60 23.34 15.59
C TRP A 288 -1.41 22.25 16.67
N GLU A 289 -0.23 22.10 17.26
CA GLU A 289 0.05 21.04 18.27
C GLU A 289 -0.87 21.10 19.49
N ILE A 290 -1.11 22.29 20.05
CA ILE A 290 -1.93 22.49 21.26
C ILE A 290 -3.41 22.10 21.03
N PRO A 291 -4.10 22.56 19.96
CA PRO A 291 -5.46 22.07 19.68
C PRO A 291 -5.51 20.56 19.36
N PHE A 292 -4.47 19.99 18.76
CA PHE A 292 -4.36 18.52 18.67
C PHE A 292 -3.93 17.85 19.99
N GLY A 293 -4.04 18.51 21.14
CA GLY A 293 -3.90 17.88 22.47
C GLY A 293 -2.51 17.97 23.09
N GLY A 294 -1.59 18.76 22.52
CA GLY A 294 -0.30 19.07 23.12
C GLY A 294 -0.43 19.92 24.39
N ASP A 295 0.17 19.48 25.49
CA ASP A 295 0.24 20.25 26.74
C ASP A 295 1.37 21.30 26.63
N PRO A 296 1.07 22.61 26.63
CA PRO A 296 2.09 23.66 26.53
C PRO A 296 3.10 23.64 27.69
N ARG A 297 2.81 22.99 28.82
CA ARG A 297 3.76 22.81 29.93
C ARG A 297 4.83 21.76 29.64
N ARG A 298 4.60 20.90 28.63
CA ARG A 298 5.53 19.88 28.13
C ARG A 298 6.31 20.34 26.89
N VAL A 299 6.01 21.53 26.36
CA VAL A 299 6.69 22.06 25.17
C VAL A 299 8.05 22.64 25.55
N ARG A 300 9.12 22.13 24.92
CA ARG A 300 10.49 22.64 24.95
C ARG A 300 10.96 22.81 23.50
N THR A 301 10.73 23.96 22.90
CA THR A 301 11.19 24.27 21.54
C THR A 301 12.71 24.09 21.44
N ILE A 302 13.19 23.22 20.53
CA ILE A 302 14.62 23.01 20.27
C ILE A 302 14.86 23.30 18.78
N TYR A 303 15.43 24.47 18.52
CA TYR A 303 15.75 24.92 17.17
C TYR A 303 16.78 24.02 16.49
N ASN A 304 16.72 23.94 15.16
CA ASN A 304 17.81 23.38 14.38
C ASN A 304 19.07 24.25 14.56
N GLY A 305 20.23 23.60 14.56
CA GLY A 305 21.54 24.26 14.62
C GLY A 305 22.33 24.13 13.32
N VAL A 306 23.25 25.05 13.09
CA VAL A 306 24.23 25.00 12.00
C VAL A 306 25.66 24.99 12.55
N ASP A 307 26.60 24.37 11.85
CA ASP A 307 28.01 24.38 12.23
C ASP A 307 28.66 25.72 11.83
N PRO A 308 29.04 26.59 12.79
CA PRO A 308 29.62 27.89 12.49
C PRO A 308 31.08 27.83 12.02
N GLY A 309 31.73 26.65 12.07
CA GLY A 309 33.05 26.38 11.52
C GLY A 309 33.01 25.91 10.05
N VAL A 310 31.91 25.29 9.62
CA VAL A 310 31.67 24.95 8.20
C VAL A 310 31.08 26.15 7.44
N PHE A 311 30.12 26.85 8.04
CA PHE A 311 29.47 28.03 7.47
C PHE A 311 30.08 29.29 8.08
N VAL A 312 31.21 29.73 7.53
CA VAL A 312 31.98 30.89 7.99
C VAL A 312 31.78 32.10 7.06
N PRO A 313 31.79 33.34 7.58
CA PRO A 313 31.88 34.52 6.74
C PRO A 313 33.18 34.50 5.93
N GLY A 314 33.07 34.76 4.63
CA GLY A 314 34.17 34.72 3.68
C GLY A 314 34.10 35.86 2.67
N PRO A 315 35.23 36.22 2.02
CA PRO A 315 35.25 37.26 1.02
C PRO A 315 34.48 36.83 -0.24
N LYS A 316 33.65 37.74 -0.76
CA LYS A 316 32.94 37.54 -2.03
C LYS A 316 33.93 37.28 -3.19
N PRO A 317 33.67 36.30 -4.07
CA PRO A 317 34.51 36.01 -5.24
C PRO A 317 34.74 37.24 -6.11
N GLU A 318 35.98 37.40 -6.60
CA GLU A 318 36.46 38.64 -7.21
C GLU A 318 35.66 39.05 -8.46
N GLU A 319 35.29 38.08 -9.29
CA GLU A 319 34.45 38.25 -10.48
C GLU A 319 33.04 38.81 -10.16
N PHE A 320 32.49 38.52 -8.98
CA PHE A 320 31.17 38.97 -8.53
C PHE A 320 31.21 40.23 -7.64
N ARG A 321 32.39 40.70 -7.19
CA ARG A 321 32.51 41.88 -6.29
C ARG A 321 31.91 43.16 -6.86
N LYS A 322 31.93 43.35 -8.18
CA LYS A 322 31.42 44.57 -8.85
C LYS A 322 29.90 44.60 -9.07
N TYR A 323 29.17 43.54 -8.72
CA TYR A 323 27.72 43.43 -8.90
C TYR A 323 27.00 43.26 -7.56
N PRO A 324 25.81 43.85 -7.35
CA PRO A 324 24.89 43.40 -6.32
C PRO A 324 24.46 41.95 -6.61
N THR A 325 24.59 41.05 -5.65
CA THR A 325 24.37 39.61 -5.85
C THR A 325 23.45 39.02 -4.79
N ALA A 326 22.44 38.27 -5.23
CA ALA A 326 21.56 37.50 -4.36
C ALA A 326 21.69 36.00 -4.67
N VAL A 327 21.67 35.16 -3.64
CA VAL A 327 21.80 33.70 -3.79
C VAL A 327 20.65 32.95 -3.15
N ALA A 328 20.32 31.77 -3.65
CA ALA A 328 19.38 30.87 -2.99
C ALA A 328 19.88 29.43 -3.05
N ALA A 329 19.77 28.71 -1.93
CA ALA A 329 19.99 27.28 -1.86
C ALA A 329 18.63 26.57 -1.70
N ALA A 330 18.02 26.14 -2.81
CA ALA A 330 16.70 25.52 -2.81
C ALA A 330 16.53 24.54 -3.98
N ARG A 331 15.97 23.35 -3.69
CA ARG A 331 15.47 22.45 -4.74
C ARG A 331 14.44 23.18 -5.60
N VAL A 332 14.56 23.12 -6.92
CA VAL A 332 13.58 23.73 -7.84
C VAL A 332 12.32 22.88 -7.83
N PHE A 333 11.38 23.24 -6.96
CA PHE A 333 10.20 22.45 -6.61
C PHE A 333 9.04 23.37 -6.17
N PRO A 334 7.76 23.06 -6.45
CA PRO A 334 6.63 23.96 -6.19
C PRO A 334 6.55 24.54 -4.76
N LEU A 335 6.86 23.76 -3.71
CA LEU A 335 6.84 24.26 -2.31
C LEU A 335 7.87 25.36 -2.00
N LYS A 336 8.93 25.49 -2.81
CA LYS A 336 9.95 26.55 -2.68
C LYS A 336 9.58 27.82 -3.46
N ASP A 337 8.50 27.76 -4.26
CA ASP A 337 7.91 28.87 -5.00
C ASP A 337 8.90 29.83 -5.66
N LEU A 338 9.76 29.28 -6.54
CA LEU A 338 10.71 30.07 -7.31
C LEU A 338 10.00 31.00 -8.31
N ILE A 339 8.72 30.77 -8.63
CA ILE A 339 7.93 31.68 -9.46
C ILE A 339 7.80 33.05 -8.79
N THR A 340 7.51 33.09 -7.48
CA THR A 340 7.48 34.34 -6.70
C THR A 340 8.87 34.97 -6.62
N MET A 341 9.94 34.19 -6.41
CA MET A 341 11.31 34.69 -6.44
C MET A 341 11.66 35.35 -7.79
N ILE A 342 11.46 34.66 -8.91
CA ILE A 342 11.78 35.15 -10.26
C ILE A 342 11.01 36.45 -10.57
N LYS A 343 9.72 36.52 -10.21
CA LYS A 343 8.93 37.74 -10.37
C LYS A 343 9.42 38.89 -9.47
N GLY A 344 9.79 38.62 -8.22
CA GLY A 344 10.36 39.62 -7.32
C GLY A 344 11.75 40.12 -7.76
N VAL A 345 12.54 39.25 -8.39
CA VAL A 345 13.79 39.65 -9.06
C VAL A 345 13.51 40.57 -10.24
N ALA A 346 12.44 40.36 -11.02
CA ALA A 346 12.03 41.29 -12.08
C ALA A 346 11.54 42.65 -11.55
N VAL A 347 11.01 42.71 -10.32
CA VAL A 347 10.70 43.97 -9.63
C VAL A 347 12.01 44.67 -9.23
N ALA A 348 12.92 43.97 -8.57
CA ALA A 348 14.21 44.52 -8.12
C ALA A 348 15.12 44.97 -9.28
N HIS A 349 15.17 44.21 -10.38
CA HIS A 349 16.00 44.50 -11.56
C HIS A 349 15.66 45.87 -12.21
N LYS A 350 14.40 46.32 -12.12
CA LYS A 350 14.00 47.66 -12.61
C LYS A 350 14.70 48.81 -11.89
N GLN A 351 15.09 48.62 -10.63
CA GLN A 351 15.82 49.61 -9.82
C GLN A 351 17.32 49.30 -9.72
N ILE A 352 17.71 48.03 -9.86
CA ILE A 352 19.10 47.55 -9.79
C ILE A 352 19.43 46.75 -11.07
N PRO A 353 19.72 47.41 -12.21
CA PRO A 353 19.86 46.72 -13.50
C PRO A 353 21.07 45.78 -13.58
N ASN A 354 22.09 45.98 -12.74
CA ASN A 354 23.29 45.15 -12.66
C ASN A 354 23.20 44.02 -11.61
N LEU A 355 22.01 43.79 -11.03
CA LEU A 355 21.73 42.67 -10.12
C LEU A 355 22.09 41.31 -10.76
N LYS A 356 22.67 40.41 -9.96
CA LYS A 356 22.87 39.00 -10.31
C LYS A 356 22.21 38.10 -9.28
N VAL A 357 21.42 37.12 -9.73
CA VAL A 357 20.69 36.18 -8.88
C VAL A 357 20.98 34.76 -9.30
N ILE A 358 21.42 33.95 -8.34
CA ILE A 358 21.87 32.57 -8.58
C ILE A 358 21.10 31.62 -7.67
N VAL A 359 20.45 30.61 -8.25
CA VAL A 359 19.72 29.58 -7.50
C VAL A 359 20.38 28.22 -7.65
N TYR A 360 20.93 27.70 -6.57
CA TYR A 360 21.52 26.37 -6.47
C TYR A 360 20.54 25.36 -5.87
N GLY A 361 20.51 24.17 -6.46
CA GLY A 361 19.65 23.06 -6.08
C GLY A 361 19.34 22.18 -7.29
N SER A 362 18.90 20.95 -7.05
CA SER A 362 18.65 20.01 -8.15
C SER A 362 17.53 20.48 -9.07
N LEU A 363 17.81 20.40 -10.37
CA LEU A 363 16.94 20.68 -11.51
C LEU A 363 16.24 19.41 -12.03
N LYS A 364 16.49 18.25 -11.40
CA LYS A 364 15.84 16.96 -11.70
C LYS A 364 14.69 16.61 -10.77
N ALA A 365 14.44 17.43 -9.74
CA ALA A 365 13.41 17.16 -8.72
C ALA A 365 11.97 17.23 -9.29
N ASP A 366 11.70 18.22 -10.14
CA ASP A 366 10.43 18.39 -10.86
C ASP A 366 10.72 19.04 -12.23
N PRO A 367 11.03 18.24 -13.27
CA PRO A 367 11.41 18.77 -14.58
C PRO A 367 10.33 19.67 -15.24
N PRO A 368 9.01 19.37 -15.15
CA PRO A 368 7.97 20.30 -15.59
C PRO A 368 8.00 21.65 -14.88
N TYR A 369 8.14 21.69 -13.55
CA TYR A 369 8.22 22.94 -12.80
C TYR A 369 9.51 23.73 -13.10
N VAL A 370 10.64 23.02 -13.28
CA VAL A 370 11.90 23.61 -13.73
C VAL A 370 11.74 24.28 -15.09
N GLN A 371 11.11 23.62 -16.06
CA GLN A 371 10.86 24.21 -17.38
C GLN A 371 10.01 25.47 -17.26
N LYS A 372 8.91 25.43 -16.50
CA LYS A 372 8.05 26.59 -16.23
C LYS A 372 8.83 27.77 -15.63
N CYS A 373 9.80 27.51 -14.76
CA CYS A 373 10.66 28.56 -14.20
C CYS A 373 11.65 29.12 -15.24
N ARG A 374 12.23 28.29 -16.12
CA ARG A 374 13.10 28.75 -17.23
C ARG A 374 12.33 29.59 -18.26
N ASP A 375 11.09 29.22 -18.54
CA ASP A 375 10.21 29.97 -19.45
C ASP A 375 9.92 31.37 -18.89
N LEU A 376 9.58 31.45 -17.59
CA LEU A 376 9.33 32.72 -16.90
C LEU A 376 10.56 33.64 -16.82
N VAL A 377 11.77 33.09 -16.64
CA VAL A 377 13.03 33.87 -16.68
C VAL A 377 13.24 34.52 -18.06
N ARG A 378 12.93 33.79 -19.13
CA ARG A 378 13.03 34.29 -20.51
C ARG A 378 11.94 35.31 -20.83
N GLU A 379 10.70 35.04 -20.43
CA GLU A 379 9.54 35.94 -20.61
C GLU A 379 9.78 37.32 -19.95
N LEU A 380 10.36 37.33 -18.76
CA LEU A 380 10.66 38.55 -18.01
C LEU A 380 12.00 39.22 -18.40
N GLY A 381 12.70 38.70 -19.42
CA GLY A 381 13.96 39.27 -19.91
C GLY A 381 15.14 39.17 -18.93
N LEU A 382 15.07 38.28 -17.94
CA LEU A 382 16.07 38.18 -16.86
C LEU A 382 17.32 37.36 -17.25
N GLY A 383 17.34 36.78 -18.44
CA GLY A 383 18.47 35.99 -18.96
C GLY A 383 17.99 34.84 -19.85
N PRO A 384 18.91 33.98 -20.34
CA PRO A 384 18.58 32.89 -21.25
C PRO A 384 17.79 31.75 -20.59
N GLY A 385 17.66 31.73 -19.26
CA GLY A 385 17.04 30.62 -18.53
C GLY A 385 17.90 29.34 -18.51
N GLU A 386 19.18 29.46 -18.87
CA GLU A 386 20.14 28.36 -18.93
C GLU A 386 20.84 28.08 -17.58
N GLY A 387 21.58 26.98 -17.54
CA GLY A 387 22.13 26.36 -16.33
C GLY A 387 21.86 24.86 -16.35
N ASP A 388 22.88 24.05 -16.07
CA ASP A 388 22.81 22.59 -16.04
C ASP A 388 22.95 22.05 -14.61
N GLU A 389 23.13 20.74 -14.45
CA GLU A 389 23.33 20.09 -13.14
C GLU A 389 24.82 19.96 -12.77
N SER A 390 25.74 20.66 -13.46
CA SER A 390 27.19 20.53 -13.21
C SER A 390 27.65 21.20 -11.91
N GLY A 391 26.91 22.22 -11.43
CA GLY A 391 27.30 23.04 -10.29
C GLY A 391 28.19 24.24 -10.65
N ASP A 392 28.67 24.31 -11.89
CA ASP A 392 29.54 25.37 -12.39
C ASP A 392 28.72 26.42 -13.16
N ILE A 393 29.03 27.69 -12.92
CA ILE A 393 28.39 28.84 -13.57
C ILE A 393 29.26 29.36 -14.72
N GLY A 394 30.57 29.07 -14.72
CA GLY A 394 31.51 29.59 -15.71
C GLY A 394 31.70 31.11 -15.62
N ALA A 395 32.93 31.57 -15.80
CA ALA A 395 33.27 32.99 -15.76
C ALA A 395 32.82 33.76 -17.02
N ASP A 396 32.45 33.06 -18.09
CA ASP A 396 32.15 33.66 -19.39
C ASP A 396 30.78 34.36 -19.40
N ASP A 397 30.82 35.65 -19.72
CA ASP A 397 29.68 36.55 -19.91
C ASP A 397 28.70 36.67 -18.71
N ILE A 398 29.24 37.02 -17.53
CA ILE A 398 28.42 37.40 -16.35
C ILE A 398 27.50 38.60 -16.66
N ASP A 399 27.88 39.49 -17.59
CA ASP A 399 27.11 40.69 -17.93
C ASP A 399 25.79 40.36 -18.66
N SER A 400 25.72 39.27 -19.44
CA SER A 400 24.53 38.87 -20.25
C SER A 400 23.25 38.45 -19.50
N TRP A 401 23.29 38.20 -18.19
CA TRP A 401 22.15 37.65 -17.44
C TRP A 401 21.93 38.35 -16.09
N THR A 402 20.68 38.35 -15.61
CA THR A 402 20.28 38.79 -14.26
C THR A 402 19.95 37.59 -13.36
N PHE A 403 19.33 36.54 -13.89
CA PHE A 403 18.94 35.33 -13.14
C PHE A 403 19.52 34.06 -13.79
N ARG A 404 20.10 33.17 -12.98
CA ARG A 404 20.67 31.90 -13.46
C ARG A 404 20.47 30.74 -12.48
N PHE A 405 20.29 29.53 -13.02
CA PHE A 405 20.27 28.29 -12.25
C PHE A 405 21.71 27.74 -12.13
N GLY A 406 22.18 27.55 -10.90
CA GLY A 406 23.52 27.02 -10.60
C GLY A 406 23.59 25.50 -10.42
N GLY A 407 22.45 24.78 -10.45
CA GLY A 407 22.42 23.32 -10.31
C GLY A 407 22.83 22.83 -8.91
N PHE A 408 23.16 21.54 -8.79
CA PHE A 408 23.69 20.98 -7.54
C PHE A 408 25.12 21.46 -7.25
N HIS A 409 25.36 21.98 -6.04
CA HIS A 409 26.68 22.43 -5.59
C HIS A 409 27.16 21.60 -4.39
N SER A 410 28.39 21.07 -4.46
CA SER A 410 28.93 20.11 -3.48
C SER A 410 29.41 20.73 -2.16
N GLN A 411 29.59 22.05 -2.10
CA GLN A 411 30.02 22.78 -0.90
C GLN A 411 29.03 23.91 -0.56
N PRO A 412 27.95 23.64 0.20
CA PRO A 412 26.88 24.62 0.44
C PRO A 412 27.35 25.95 1.07
N SER A 413 28.36 25.94 1.93
CA SER A 413 28.86 27.15 2.58
C SER A 413 29.37 28.22 1.60
N LYS A 414 29.95 27.80 0.47
CA LYS A 414 30.41 28.72 -0.59
C LYS A 414 29.26 29.43 -1.32
N ILE A 415 28.06 28.85 -1.33
CA ILE A 415 26.87 29.46 -1.95
C ILE A 415 26.56 30.79 -1.26
N PHE A 416 26.53 30.80 0.07
CA PHE A 416 26.13 31.97 0.85
C PHE A 416 27.17 33.09 0.82
N THR A 417 28.46 32.77 0.75
CA THR A 417 29.56 33.76 0.60
C THR A 417 29.65 34.39 -0.80
N LEU A 418 28.92 33.86 -1.78
CA LEU A 418 28.85 34.42 -3.14
C LEU A 418 27.86 35.60 -3.23
N GLY A 419 26.82 35.60 -2.41
CA GLY A 419 25.79 36.64 -2.37
C GLY A 419 26.08 37.72 -1.33
N ASP A 420 25.66 38.95 -1.62
CA ASP A 420 25.54 40.01 -0.61
C ASP A 420 24.28 39.79 0.26
N ILE A 421 23.26 39.13 -0.30
CA ILE A 421 22.05 38.66 0.39
C ILE A 421 21.68 37.23 -0.05
N SER A 422 20.85 36.55 0.73
CA SER A 422 20.22 35.28 0.37
C SER A 422 18.69 35.39 0.27
N LEU A 423 18.07 34.57 -0.56
CA LEU A 423 16.64 34.59 -0.85
C LEU A 423 15.97 33.25 -0.47
N LEU A 424 14.81 33.33 0.21
CA LEU A 424 13.93 32.19 0.45
C LEU A 424 12.47 32.60 0.21
N SER A 425 11.86 32.06 -0.84
CA SER A 425 10.50 32.39 -1.30
C SER A 425 9.45 31.32 -0.96
N SER A 426 9.79 30.33 -0.13
CA SER A 426 8.96 29.15 0.12
C SER A 426 7.54 29.46 0.61
N ILE A 427 6.60 28.58 0.29
CA ILE A 427 5.20 28.66 0.78
C ILE A 427 4.95 27.82 2.04
N SER A 428 5.91 26.99 2.46
CA SER A 428 5.91 26.31 3.76
C SER A 428 7.33 25.91 4.14
N GLU A 429 7.69 26.13 5.40
CA GLU A 429 8.95 25.68 6.03
C GLU A 429 8.67 25.23 7.46
N GLY A 430 9.55 24.40 8.02
CA GLY A 430 9.65 24.20 9.47
C GLY A 430 10.55 25.29 10.08
N PHE A 431 11.75 24.91 10.52
CA PHE A 431 12.84 25.84 10.85
C PHE A 431 14.02 25.61 9.89
N PRO A 432 14.15 26.41 8.80
CA PRO A 432 14.96 26.02 7.65
C PRO A 432 16.47 26.22 7.85
N PHE A 433 17.24 25.13 7.69
CA PHE A 433 18.70 25.14 7.74
C PHE A 433 19.33 26.21 6.83
N THR A 434 18.82 26.40 5.61
CA THR A 434 19.39 27.34 4.62
C THR A 434 19.35 28.80 5.07
N VAL A 435 18.42 29.18 5.96
CA VAL A 435 18.41 30.49 6.61
C VAL A 435 19.55 30.60 7.62
N LEU A 436 19.71 29.57 8.46
CA LEU A 436 20.77 29.53 9.47
C LEU A 436 22.17 29.48 8.84
N GLU A 437 22.34 28.70 7.77
CA GLU A 437 23.54 28.61 6.95
C GLU A 437 23.92 29.99 6.36
N SER A 438 22.96 30.70 5.76
CA SER A 438 23.16 32.06 5.27
C SER A 438 23.56 33.04 6.38
N MET A 439 22.82 33.03 7.49
CA MET A 439 23.10 33.87 8.65
C MET A 439 24.48 33.56 9.26
N SER A 440 24.91 32.29 9.22
CA SER A 440 26.20 31.84 9.73
C SER A 440 27.35 32.33 8.85
N CYS A 441 27.17 32.38 7.54
CA CYS A 441 28.10 33.05 6.62
C CYS A 441 28.03 34.59 6.72
N GLY A 442 27.17 35.15 7.57
CA GLY A 442 26.99 36.60 7.69
C GLY A 442 26.23 37.23 6.52
N THR A 443 25.51 36.44 5.72
CA THR A 443 24.75 36.89 4.55
C THR A 443 23.29 37.14 4.96
N PRO A 444 22.79 38.39 4.99
CA PRO A 444 21.41 38.70 5.37
C PRO A 444 20.40 38.08 4.41
N VAL A 445 19.19 37.79 4.92
CA VAL A 445 18.18 37.02 4.18
C VAL A 445 16.92 37.84 3.91
N VAL A 446 16.39 37.73 2.69
CA VAL A 446 14.99 38.05 2.36
C VAL A 446 14.20 36.75 2.38
N GLY A 447 13.37 36.57 3.38
CA GLY A 447 12.57 35.36 3.61
C GLY A 447 11.06 35.61 3.55
N THR A 448 10.29 34.59 3.24
CA THR A 448 8.82 34.63 3.34
C THR A 448 8.33 34.34 4.77
N ASP A 449 7.22 34.96 5.17
CA ASP A 449 6.56 34.82 6.48
C ASP A 449 5.82 33.47 6.57
N VAL A 450 6.58 32.36 6.56
CA VAL A 450 6.09 30.98 6.63
C VAL A 450 6.81 30.19 7.71
N GLY A 451 6.05 29.42 8.51
CA GLY A 451 6.61 28.56 9.54
C GLY A 451 7.50 29.32 10.53
N GLY A 452 8.69 28.76 10.79
CA GLY A 452 9.72 29.36 11.64
C GLY A 452 10.65 30.36 10.94
N VAL A 453 10.43 30.76 9.69
CA VAL A 453 11.31 31.71 8.98
C VAL A 453 11.34 33.06 9.69
N LYS A 454 10.17 33.59 10.09
CA LYS A 454 10.06 34.86 10.81
C LYS A 454 10.77 34.84 12.16
N GLU A 455 10.70 33.71 12.85
CA GLU A 455 11.36 33.46 14.14
C GLU A 455 12.88 33.37 14.02
N ALA A 456 13.40 32.77 12.94
CA ALA A 456 14.84 32.77 12.63
C ALA A 456 15.36 34.18 12.27
N LEU A 457 14.58 34.97 11.52
CA LEU A 457 14.99 36.26 10.97
C LEU A 457 14.66 37.48 11.85
N GLU A 458 14.02 37.30 13.00
CA GLU A 458 13.51 38.39 13.84
C GLU A 458 14.60 39.42 14.21
N GLY A 459 14.56 40.60 13.58
CA GLY A 459 15.54 41.68 13.79
C GLY A 459 16.88 41.53 13.05
N HIS A 460 17.03 40.50 12.21
CA HIS A 460 18.29 40.09 11.55
C HIS A 460 18.17 39.92 10.02
N GLY A 461 16.96 39.86 9.47
CA GLY A 461 16.70 39.85 8.02
C GLY A 461 15.45 40.64 7.64
N VAL A 462 14.99 40.47 6.40
CA VAL A 462 13.73 41.02 5.90
C VAL A 462 12.73 39.88 5.72
N VAL A 463 11.53 40.06 6.26
CA VAL A 463 10.42 39.08 6.18
C VAL A 463 9.30 39.68 5.34
N THR A 464 8.85 38.94 4.33
CA THR A 464 7.85 39.38 3.33
C THR A 464 6.68 38.39 3.25
N PRO A 465 5.48 38.78 2.79
CA PRO A 465 4.41 37.83 2.56
C PRO A 465 4.81 36.77 1.51
N PRO A 466 4.52 35.47 1.71
CA PRO A 466 4.61 34.48 0.64
C PRO A 466 3.63 34.79 -0.50
N ARG A 467 3.98 34.35 -1.72
CA ARG A 467 3.24 34.61 -2.97
C ARG A 467 3.00 36.09 -3.34
N ASP A 468 3.75 37.01 -2.74
CA ASP A 468 3.75 38.45 -3.08
C ASP A 468 5.09 38.85 -3.72
N PRO A 469 5.21 38.83 -5.07
CA PRO A 469 6.45 39.19 -5.74
C PRO A 469 6.86 40.65 -5.56
N GLU A 470 5.90 41.56 -5.37
CA GLU A 470 6.20 42.99 -5.23
C GLU A 470 6.86 43.22 -3.87
N ALA A 471 6.25 42.73 -2.79
CA ALA A 471 6.85 42.80 -1.46
C ALA A 471 8.21 42.07 -1.38
N PHE A 472 8.33 40.89 -2.03
CA PHE A 472 9.61 40.17 -2.13
C PHE A 472 10.68 40.99 -2.86
N GLY A 473 10.31 41.64 -3.98
CA GLY A 473 11.19 42.53 -4.73
C GLY A 473 11.62 43.78 -3.97
N GLN A 474 10.71 44.42 -3.22
CA GLN A 474 11.06 45.55 -2.35
C GLN A 474 12.01 45.14 -1.22
N GLY A 475 11.88 43.93 -0.68
CA GLY A 475 12.84 43.39 0.30
C GLY A 475 14.25 43.18 -0.28
N ILE A 476 14.35 42.76 -1.54
CA ILE A 476 15.63 42.66 -2.28
C ILE A 476 16.25 44.06 -2.45
N ILE A 477 15.45 45.03 -2.91
CA ILE A 477 15.90 46.43 -3.10
C ILE A 477 16.39 47.01 -1.77
N GLN A 478 15.64 46.81 -0.68
CA GLN A 478 15.97 47.36 0.64
C GLN A 478 17.37 46.95 1.11
N LEU A 479 17.76 45.69 0.95
CA LEU A 479 19.06 45.21 1.43
C LEU A 479 20.22 45.47 0.45
N LEU A 480 19.94 45.55 -0.85
CA LEU A 480 20.98 45.80 -1.87
C LEU A 480 21.26 47.29 -2.09
N SER A 481 20.33 48.19 -1.75
CA SER A 481 20.50 49.64 -1.87
C SER A 481 21.04 50.32 -0.60
N ASP A 482 21.05 49.63 0.55
CA ASP A 482 21.54 50.17 1.83
C ASP A 482 22.67 49.28 2.40
N ASP A 483 23.90 49.70 2.14
CA ASP A 483 25.13 49.01 2.57
C ASP A 483 25.32 49.02 4.10
N ASP A 484 24.93 50.10 4.79
CA ASP A 484 25.06 50.22 6.24
C ASP A 484 24.06 49.30 6.95
N LEU A 485 22.82 49.24 6.45
CA LEU A 485 21.82 48.26 6.87
C LEU A 485 22.33 46.83 6.64
N ARG A 486 22.83 46.53 5.43
CA ARG A 486 23.31 45.18 5.07
C ARG A 486 24.47 44.74 5.96
N GLN A 487 25.47 45.60 6.20
CA GLN A 487 26.57 45.31 7.11
C GLN A 487 26.12 45.16 8.58
N ARG A 488 25.17 45.98 9.03
CA ARG A 488 24.62 45.90 10.39
C ARG A 488 23.84 44.60 10.62
N LEU A 489 23.05 44.16 9.64
CA LEU A 489 22.35 42.89 9.68
C LEU A 489 23.33 41.71 9.56
N SER A 490 24.33 41.80 8.68
CA SER A 490 25.39 40.79 8.51
C SER A 490 26.09 40.43 9.82
N ARG A 491 26.52 41.44 10.60
CA ARG A 491 27.12 41.23 11.93
C ARG A 491 26.14 40.56 12.89
N LYS A 492 24.91 41.08 12.99
CA LYS A 492 23.87 40.53 13.87
C LYS A 492 23.48 39.09 13.52
N CYS A 493 23.47 38.72 12.24
CA CYS A 493 23.24 37.35 11.79
C CYS A 493 24.27 36.40 12.40
N ARG A 494 25.56 36.71 12.25
CA ARG A 494 26.65 35.88 12.79
C ARG A 494 26.63 35.83 14.32
N GLU A 495 26.43 36.97 14.98
CA GLU A 495 26.28 37.06 16.44
C GLU A 495 25.13 36.18 16.94
N THR A 496 23.98 36.21 16.26
CA THR A 496 22.79 35.43 16.62
C THR A 496 23.00 33.93 16.44
N ILE A 497 23.63 33.50 15.33
CA ILE A 497 23.97 32.08 15.13
C ILE A 497 24.87 31.57 16.25
N LEU A 498 25.96 32.28 16.53
CA LEU A 498 26.93 31.89 17.57
C LEU A 498 26.32 31.87 18.98
N ALA A 499 25.29 32.69 19.23
CA ALA A 499 24.64 32.78 20.54
C ALA A 499 23.44 31.83 20.73
N LYS A 500 22.81 31.32 19.66
CA LYS A 500 21.52 30.60 19.76
C LYS A 500 21.34 29.37 18.86
N PHE A 501 21.92 29.38 17.65
CA PHE A 501 21.55 28.44 16.59
C PHE A 501 22.75 27.62 16.08
N THR A 502 23.69 27.28 16.97
CA THR A 502 24.77 26.35 16.62
C THR A 502 24.31 24.89 16.71
N THR A 503 24.96 24.00 15.96
CA THR A 503 24.76 22.55 16.08
C THR A 503 24.93 22.07 17.52
N SER A 504 25.96 22.55 18.23
CA SER A 504 26.23 22.19 19.62
C SER A 504 25.05 22.54 20.55
N THR A 505 24.51 23.76 20.48
CA THR A 505 23.36 24.18 21.31
C THR A 505 22.12 23.29 21.08
N SER A 506 21.88 22.87 19.83
CA SER A 506 20.79 21.95 19.51
C SER A 506 21.05 20.55 20.08
N VAL A 507 22.24 20.00 19.83
CA VAL A 507 22.69 18.67 20.31
C VAL A 507 22.65 18.60 21.85
N ASP A 508 23.19 19.59 22.55
CA ASP A 508 23.21 19.66 24.01
C ASP A 508 21.79 19.65 24.59
N ALA A 509 20.84 20.38 23.97
CA ALA A 509 19.44 20.39 24.40
C ALA A 509 18.75 19.01 24.24
N TYR A 510 19.07 18.25 23.19
CA TYR A 510 18.60 16.86 23.03
C TYR A 510 19.27 15.92 24.02
N ARG A 511 20.60 16.03 24.20
CA ARG A 511 21.39 15.25 25.16
C ARG A 511 20.88 15.42 26.59
N GLU A 512 20.65 16.66 27.02
CA GLU A 512 20.00 16.96 28.30
C GLU A 512 18.61 16.32 28.42
N SER A 513 17.81 16.37 27.35
CA SER A 513 16.46 15.81 27.36
C SER A 513 16.51 14.28 27.53
N TYR A 514 17.37 13.57 26.79
CA TYR A 514 17.56 12.13 26.94
C TYR A 514 18.04 11.77 28.36
N LEU A 515 19.05 12.46 28.89
CA LEU A 515 19.58 12.18 30.23
C LEU A 515 18.54 12.43 31.33
N LYS A 516 17.80 13.55 31.25
CA LYS A 516 16.70 13.91 32.15
C LYS A 516 15.62 12.83 32.16
N TRP A 517 15.13 12.42 30.99
CA TRP A 517 14.01 11.47 30.92
C TRP A 517 14.44 10.04 31.26
N ALA A 518 15.66 9.63 30.90
CA ALA A 518 16.24 8.36 31.36
C ALA A 518 16.37 8.31 32.89
N ALA A 519 16.78 9.41 33.55
CA ALA A 519 16.79 9.51 35.00
C ALA A 519 15.36 9.45 35.58
N TYR A 520 14.42 10.23 35.02
CA TYR A 520 13.02 10.24 35.43
C TYR A 520 12.38 8.85 35.41
N LYS A 521 12.61 8.05 34.34
CA LYS A 521 12.13 6.65 34.24
C LYS A 521 12.60 5.79 35.41
N ARG A 522 13.86 5.95 35.83
CA ARG A 522 14.47 5.17 36.91
C ARG A 522 13.95 5.60 38.29
N GLU A 523 13.76 6.90 38.50
CA GLU A 523 13.31 7.48 39.77
C GLU A 523 11.80 7.30 40.01
N HIS A 524 10.97 7.36 38.96
CA HIS A 524 9.51 7.43 39.07
C HIS A 524 8.79 6.15 38.59
N ARG A 525 9.52 5.04 38.38
CA ARG A 525 9.01 3.77 37.82
C ARG A 525 7.70 3.29 38.45
N ASP A 526 7.61 3.28 39.78
CA ASP A 526 6.43 2.74 40.47
C ASP A 526 5.21 3.66 40.34
N ARG A 527 5.42 4.98 40.38
CA ARG A 527 4.38 5.97 40.12
C ARG A 527 3.83 5.87 38.68
N ILE A 528 4.71 5.74 37.69
CA ILE A 528 4.31 5.57 36.28
C ILE A 528 3.48 4.29 36.11
N ARG A 529 3.86 3.20 36.79
CA ARG A 529 3.09 1.95 36.79
C ARG A 529 1.70 2.10 37.43
N GLU A 530 1.59 2.87 38.52
CA GLU A 530 0.30 3.15 39.15
C GLU A 530 -0.61 4.01 38.26
N GLU A 531 -0.08 5.10 37.69
CA GLU A 531 -0.80 5.98 36.75
C GLU A 531 -1.28 5.18 35.51
N ASN A 532 -0.42 4.33 34.94
CA ASN A 532 -0.79 3.42 33.84
C ASN A 532 -1.87 2.41 34.27
N ALA A 533 -1.78 1.83 35.47
CA ALA A 533 -2.76 0.85 35.96
C ALA A 533 -4.16 1.46 36.16
N GLN A 534 -4.23 2.71 36.65
CA GLN A 534 -5.49 3.45 36.78
C GLN A 534 -6.12 3.73 35.40
N LEU A 535 -5.31 4.18 34.42
CA LEU A 535 -5.77 4.40 33.05
C LEU A 535 -6.27 3.09 32.38
N MET A 536 -5.55 1.99 32.60
CA MET A 536 -5.94 0.66 32.11
C MET A 536 -7.24 0.15 32.75
N ALA A 537 -7.56 0.52 33.99
CA ALA A 537 -8.83 0.16 34.62
C ALA A 537 -10.02 0.87 33.95
N LEU A 538 -9.93 2.20 33.77
CA LEU A 538 -10.94 3.00 33.07
C LEU A 538 -11.17 2.50 31.64
N TRP A 539 -10.09 2.19 30.92
CA TRP A 539 -10.17 1.66 29.56
C TRP A 539 -10.85 0.28 29.48
N ARG A 540 -10.63 -0.60 30.45
CA ARG A 540 -11.33 -1.91 30.48
C ARG A 540 -12.83 -1.74 30.59
N GLU A 541 -13.32 -0.81 31.41
CA GLU A 541 -14.75 -0.51 31.50
C GLU A 541 -15.33 -0.08 30.15
N GLU A 542 -14.60 0.72 29.37
CA GLU A 542 -15.02 1.16 28.03
C GLU A 542 -15.03 0.01 27.01
N ILE A 543 -14.01 -0.87 27.04
CA ILE A 543 -13.97 -2.07 26.19
C ILE A 543 -15.10 -3.05 26.55
N GLU A 544 -15.46 -3.21 27.82
CA GLU A 544 -16.60 -4.05 28.22
C GLU A 544 -17.95 -3.50 27.73
N LYS A 545 -18.14 -2.17 27.64
CA LYS A 545 -19.32 -1.58 26.98
C LYS A 545 -19.37 -1.97 25.50
N ILE A 546 -18.27 -1.85 24.78
CA ILE A 546 -18.19 -2.21 23.34
C ILE A 546 -18.37 -3.71 23.11
N ARG A 547 -17.92 -4.55 24.04
CA ARG A 547 -18.22 -5.99 24.05
C ARG A 547 -19.72 -6.24 24.22
N ALA A 548 -20.39 -5.53 25.15
CA ALA A 548 -21.82 -5.67 25.39
C ALA A 548 -22.70 -5.14 24.23
N GLU A 549 -22.23 -4.14 23.49
CA GLU A 549 -22.87 -3.63 22.27
C GLU A 549 -22.73 -4.58 21.06
N SER A 550 -21.74 -5.47 21.07
CA SER A 550 -21.49 -6.38 19.95
C SER A 550 -22.56 -7.48 19.89
N PRO A 551 -23.15 -7.77 18.70
CA PRO A 551 -24.26 -8.70 18.61
C PRO A 551 -23.86 -10.12 19.04
N ALA A 552 -24.69 -10.73 19.90
CA ALA A 552 -24.48 -12.08 20.40
C ALA A 552 -24.47 -13.12 19.27
N ILE A 553 -23.54 -14.07 19.34
CA ILE A 553 -23.36 -15.14 18.35
C ILE A 553 -24.65 -15.96 18.25
N THR A 554 -25.21 -16.11 17.04
CA THR A 554 -26.39 -16.98 16.89
C THR A 554 -25.99 -18.45 17.03
N PRO A 555 -26.85 -19.35 17.56
CA PRO A 555 -26.57 -20.79 17.64
C PRO A 555 -26.39 -21.49 16.27
N ALA A 556 -26.54 -20.77 15.16
CA ALA A 556 -26.20 -21.24 13.81
C ALA A 556 -24.76 -20.85 13.44
N GLU A 557 -24.35 -19.62 13.72
CA GLU A 557 -22.97 -19.14 13.55
C GLU A 557 -22.00 -19.87 14.49
N GLU A 558 -22.38 -20.09 15.75
CA GLU A 558 -21.63 -20.90 16.70
C GLU A 558 -21.36 -22.31 16.15
N ARG A 559 -22.35 -22.92 15.50
CA ARG A 559 -22.22 -24.23 14.83
C ARG A 559 -21.49 -24.18 13.49
N GLU A 560 -21.36 -23.03 12.83
CA GLU A 560 -20.46 -22.87 11.67
C GLU A 560 -19.01 -22.64 12.13
N LEU A 561 -18.79 -21.84 13.18
CA LEU A 561 -17.50 -21.60 13.84
C LEU A 561 -16.89 -22.92 14.37
N LEU A 562 -17.65 -23.69 15.15
CA LEU A 562 -17.24 -25.02 15.66
C LEU A 562 -16.98 -26.06 14.55
N ARG A 563 -17.40 -25.79 13.29
CA ARG A 563 -17.11 -26.61 12.12
C ARG A 563 -15.97 -26.06 11.25
N SER A 564 -15.68 -24.77 11.31
CA SER A 564 -14.54 -24.14 10.63
C SER A 564 -13.25 -24.26 11.42
N ASP A 565 -13.34 -24.29 12.75
CA ASP A 565 -12.19 -24.47 13.65
C ASP A 565 -11.68 -25.91 13.59
N SER A 566 -10.73 -26.13 12.70
CA SER A 566 -9.80 -27.25 12.80
C SER A 566 -8.98 -27.10 14.08
N ARG A 567 -9.45 -27.68 15.19
CA ARG A 567 -8.68 -27.77 16.44
C ARG A 567 -7.25 -28.21 16.13
N PRO A 568 -6.21 -27.55 16.67
CA PRO A 568 -4.85 -28.05 16.55
C PRO A 568 -4.79 -29.42 17.22
N LEU A 569 -4.53 -30.47 16.45
CA LEU A 569 -3.90 -31.66 17.01
C LEU A 569 -2.53 -31.20 17.50
N GLU A 570 -2.32 -31.14 18.83
CA GLU A 570 -1.03 -30.77 19.42
C GLU A 570 0.11 -31.64 18.87
N ARG A 571 -0.20 -32.90 18.53
CA ARG A 571 0.70 -33.83 17.82
C ARG A 571 1.14 -33.31 16.44
N THR A 572 0.26 -32.66 15.67
CA THR A 572 0.59 -32.07 14.36
C THR A 572 1.47 -30.83 14.51
N VAL A 573 1.24 -30.03 15.55
CA VAL A 573 2.09 -28.88 15.91
C VAL A 573 3.49 -29.33 16.31
N GLU A 574 3.60 -30.31 17.20
CA GLU A 574 4.88 -30.83 17.69
C GLU A 574 5.64 -31.60 16.57
N PHE A 575 4.92 -32.33 15.71
CA PHE A 575 5.49 -32.95 14.52
C PHE A 575 6.02 -31.91 13.52
N ALA A 576 5.24 -30.86 13.22
CA ALA A 576 5.69 -29.77 12.33
C ALA A 576 6.90 -29.03 12.91
N ARG A 577 6.92 -28.77 14.23
CA ARG A 577 8.05 -28.16 14.93
C ARG A 577 9.33 -28.99 14.76
N ARG A 578 9.28 -30.31 15.01
CA ARG A 578 10.43 -31.21 14.83
C ARG A 578 10.88 -31.31 13.38
N MET A 579 9.94 -31.55 12.45
CA MET A 579 10.25 -31.72 11.03
C MET A 579 10.87 -30.46 10.42
N MET A 580 10.37 -29.27 10.75
CA MET A 580 10.94 -28.02 10.23
C MET A 580 12.32 -27.70 10.83
N HIS A 581 12.57 -28.07 12.09
CA HIS A 581 13.87 -27.85 12.71
C HIS A 581 14.98 -28.75 12.12
N GLU A 582 14.64 -29.96 11.67
CA GLU A 582 15.54 -30.76 10.83
C GLU A 582 15.67 -30.22 9.41
N TRP A 583 14.59 -29.66 8.84
CA TRP A 583 14.60 -29.08 7.50
C TRP A 583 15.48 -27.82 7.39
N GLU A 584 15.42 -26.93 8.39
CA GLU A 584 16.32 -25.77 8.51
C GLU A 584 17.79 -26.20 8.60
N ARG A 585 18.07 -27.31 9.29
CA ARG A 585 19.43 -27.91 9.40
C ARG A 585 19.96 -28.51 8.10
N LEU A 586 19.08 -28.99 7.21
CA LEU A 586 19.45 -29.75 6.01
C LEU A 586 19.58 -28.90 4.75
N PHE A 587 18.97 -27.71 4.71
CA PHE A 587 18.82 -26.93 3.47
C PHE A 587 19.33 -25.48 3.54
N LEU A 588 19.84 -25.02 4.69
CA LEU A 588 20.64 -23.80 4.76
C LEU A 588 22.11 -24.12 4.45
N PRO A 589 22.77 -23.42 3.51
CA PRO A 589 24.21 -23.55 3.34
C PRO A 589 24.94 -23.02 4.60
N PRO A 590 26.11 -23.60 4.97
CA PRO A 590 27.00 -22.93 5.90
C PRO A 590 27.47 -21.59 5.28
N ASP A 591 27.73 -20.63 6.15
CA ASP A 591 27.90 -19.22 5.77
C ASP A 591 29.32 -18.97 5.20
N GLU A 592 29.44 -18.66 3.91
CA GLU A 592 30.73 -18.30 3.27
C GLU A 592 31.31 -16.94 3.76
N SER A 593 30.71 -16.33 4.80
CA SER A 593 31.23 -15.13 5.46
C SER A 593 31.80 -15.36 6.88
N SER A 594 31.96 -16.62 7.33
CA SER A 594 32.44 -16.93 8.69
C SER A 594 33.91 -17.36 8.86
N ASP A 595 34.70 -17.51 7.78
CA ASP A 595 36.04 -18.14 7.85
C ASP A 595 37.20 -17.20 8.23
N ASP A 596 36.97 -15.90 8.46
CA ASP A 596 38.03 -14.89 8.70
C ASP A 596 38.20 -14.43 10.18
N VAL A 597 37.73 -15.21 11.17
CA VAL A 597 38.01 -14.94 12.61
C VAL A 597 38.43 -16.20 13.38
N ALA A 598 39.49 -16.87 12.91
CA ALA A 598 40.16 -17.95 13.64
C ALA A 598 41.43 -17.42 14.37
N GLY A 599 41.26 -16.73 15.51
CA GLY A 599 42.44 -16.24 16.24
C GLY A 599 42.25 -15.34 17.47
N ALA A 600 41.49 -15.77 18.50
CA ALA A 600 41.65 -15.28 19.89
C ALA A 600 40.83 -16.10 20.91
N ASP A 601 41.41 -17.16 21.49
CA ASP A 601 40.81 -17.83 22.65
C ASP A 601 40.91 -16.93 23.90
N GLY A 602 39.77 -16.35 24.33
CA GLY A 602 39.74 -15.49 25.52
C GLY A 602 38.37 -15.04 26.05
N HIS A 603 37.29 -15.09 25.26
CA HIS A 603 36.01 -14.45 25.61
C HIS A 603 34.84 -15.39 25.97
N SER A 604 35.04 -16.71 26.02
CA SER A 604 33.95 -17.68 26.20
C SER A 604 33.23 -17.66 27.54
N ARG A 605 33.74 -16.93 28.56
CA ARG A 605 33.14 -16.91 29.91
C ARG A 605 32.29 -15.68 30.22
N VAL A 606 32.43 -14.58 29.45
CA VAL A 606 31.61 -13.36 29.60
C VAL A 606 30.38 -13.41 28.68
N ALA A 607 30.50 -14.05 27.51
CA ALA A 607 29.37 -14.25 26.60
C ALA A 607 28.26 -15.15 27.18
N GLU A 608 28.62 -16.13 28.03
CA GLU A 608 27.67 -17.04 28.66
C GLU A 608 26.79 -16.33 29.72
N GLU A 609 27.39 -15.45 30.53
CA GLU A 609 26.64 -14.64 31.51
C GLU A 609 25.79 -13.53 30.85
N ALA A 610 26.23 -13.00 29.70
CA ALA A 610 25.42 -12.08 28.90
C ALA A 610 24.18 -12.77 28.26
N ARG A 611 24.33 -14.02 27.80
CA ARG A 611 23.21 -14.83 27.25
C ARG A 611 22.14 -15.16 28.29
N GLN A 612 22.52 -15.39 29.54
CA GLN A 612 21.53 -15.65 30.60
C GLN A 612 20.72 -14.40 31.00
N ARG A 613 21.20 -13.18 30.70
CA ARG A 613 20.46 -11.93 30.93
C ARG A 613 19.55 -11.50 29.77
N THR A 614 19.58 -12.19 28.62
CA THR A 614 18.80 -11.87 27.42
C THR A 614 17.69 -12.89 27.10
N LEU A 615 17.38 -13.80 28.03
CA LEU A 615 16.26 -14.74 27.90
C LEU A 615 14.93 -14.10 28.29
N TRP A 616 14.03 -14.00 27.30
CA TRP A 616 12.66 -13.51 27.44
C TRP A 616 11.82 -14.39 28.38
N HIS A 617 11.74 -14.03 29.66
CA HIS A 617 10.74 -14.58 30.56
C HIS A 617 9.40 -13.85 30.39
N ILE A 618 8.59 -14.33 29.44
CA ILE A 618 7.15 -14.04 29.40
C ILE A 618 6.49 -14.77 30.57
N PRO A 619 5.85 -14.07 31.55
CA PRO A 619 5.08 -14.73 32.58
C PRO A 619 3.84 -15.37 31.94
N ARG A 620 3.74 -16.70 31.96
CA ARG A 620 2.47 -17.38 31.68
C ARG A 620 1.48 -17.08 32.81
N ALA A 621 0.64 -16.07 32.63
CA ALA A 621 -0.50 -15.86 33.50
C ALA A 621 -1.46 -17.06 33.37
N ALA A 622 -1.51 -17.90 34.40
CA ALA A 622 -2.43 -19.03 34.43
C ALA A 622 -3.87 -18.51 34.56
N ALA A 623 -4.76 -18.98 33.69
CA ALA A 623 -6.19 -18.71 33.79
C ALA A 623 -6.75 -19.40 35.05
N ALA A 624 -6.92 -18.65 36.13
CA ALA A 624 -7.60 -19.11 37.33
C ALA A 624 -9.11 -19.06 37.11
N THR A 625 -9.72 -20.21 36.82
CA THR A 625 -11.17 -20.39 36.87
C THR A 625 -11.68 -20.26 38.29
N THR A 626 -12.51 -19.25 38.58
CA THR A 626 -13.26 -19.16 39.84
C THR A 626 -14.76 -19.28 39.60
N THR A 627 -15.32 -20.34 40.16
CA THR A 627 -16.74 -20.64 40.24
C THR A 627 -17.49 -19.70 41.19
N VAL A 628 -18.79 -19.51 40.94
CA VAL A 628 -19.72 -18.76 41.79
C VAL A 628 -20.30 -19.66 42.89
N ALA A 629 -20.23 -19.25 44.16
CA ALA A 629 -21.20 -19.63 45.21
C ALA A 629 -21.10 -18.77 46.51
N GLU A 630 -22.21 -18.09 46.84
CA GLU A 630 -22.83 -17.94 48.18
C GLU A 630 -22.11 -17.32 49.42
N ARG A 631 -22.46 -16.04 49.68
CA ARG A 631 -23.16 -15.50 50.89
C ARG A 631 -22.50 -15.48 52.31
N PRO A 632 -23.02 -14.65 53.27
CA PRO A 632 -22.18 -13.77 54.13
C PRO A 632 -22.25 -14.06 55.64
N PRO A 633 -21.68 -13.16 56.48
CA PRO A 633 -22.56 -12.49 57.47
C PRO A 633 -22.31 -10.98 57.75
N SER A 634 -23.35 -10.35 58.33
CA SER A 634 -23.49 -9.06 59.06
C SER A 634 -22.23 -8.29 59.54
N ALA A 635 -22.21 -6.95 59.60
CA ALA A 635 -23.13 -6.12 60.42
C ALA A 635 -23.11 -4.60 60.08
N ALA A 636 -24.15 -3.86 60.49
CA ALA A 636 -24.27 -2.39 60.45
C ALA A 636 -24.15 -1.80 61.89
N PRO A 637 -24.10 -0.46 62.15
CA PRO A 637 -25.31 0.39 62.01
C PRO A 637 -25.16 1.93 61.78
N ARG A 638 -26.17 2.54 61.11
CA ARG A 638 -26.73 3.93 61.29
C ARG A 638 -25.79 5.13 60.94
N THR A 639 -26.23 6.33 60.54
CA THR A 639 -27.51 7.11 60.44
C THR A 639 -27.54 7.88 59.09
N SER A 640 -28.61 8.47 58.53
CA SER A 640 -30.09 8.55 58.76
C SER A 640 -30.79 9.16 57.50
N ALA A 641 -32.12 9.34 57.51
CA ALA A 641 -32.95 10.02 56.49
C ALA A 641 -33.71 11.23 57.13
N PRO A 642 -34.73 11.93 56.54
CA PRO A 642 -35.62 11.67 55.37
C PRO A 642 -35.73 12.82 54.30
N ALA A 643 -36.09 12.53 53.03
CA ALA A 643 -37.43 12.63 52.36
C ALA A 643 -38.09 14.04 52.39
N VAL A 644 -38.76 14.56 51.35
CA VAL A 644 -40.03 14.14 50.68
C VAL A 644 -40.15 14.93 49.34
N GLN A 645 -40.48 14.32 48.17
CA GLN A 645 -41.72 14.47 47.35
C GLN A 645 -42.38 15.89 47.30
N THR A 646 -43.04 16.43 46.27
CA THR A 646 -43.62 15.99 44.96
C THR A 646 -44.13 17.24 44.23
N GLY A 647 -44.40 17.23 42.91
CA GLY A 647 -45.37 18.18 42.32
C GLY A 647 -45.14 18.65 40.87
N VAL A 648 -46.10 18.33 40.00
CA VAL A 648 -46.32 18.67 38.57
C VAL A 648 -47.87 18.83 38.43
N PRO A 649 -48.54 19.50 37.45
CA PRO A 649 -48.18 20.35 36.29
C PRO A 649 -48.91 21.75 36.31
N PRO A 650 -49.63 22.24 35.26
CA PRO A 650 -49.18 23.02 34.08
C PRO A 650 -49.84 24.43 33.91
N THR A 651 -49.46 25.22 32.88
CA THR A 651 -50.32 25.60 31.70
C THR A 651 -49.79 26.77 30.85
N ASN A 652 -49.70 26.53 29.53
CA ASN A 652 -49.99 27.38 28.34
C ASN A 652 -49.82 28.92 28.27
N GLY A 653 -49.26 29.35 27.12
CA GLY A 653 -49.47 30.66 26.47
C GLY A 653 -48.29 31.65 26.59
N GLY A 654 -47.89 32.42 25.57
CA GLY A 654 -48.26 32.42 24.15
C GLY A 654 -47.79 33.70 23.43
N ARG A 655 -47.29 33.58 22.20
CA ARG A 655 -47.03 34.63 21.16
C ARG A 655 -46.03 35.79 21.44
N SER A 656 -45.19 36.00 20.43
CA SER A 656 -44.43 37.22 20.03
C SER A 656 -45.39 38.40 19.64
N PRO A 657 -44.95 39.65 19.30
CA PRO A 657 -43.57 40.09 19.03
C PRO A 657 -43.15 41.54 19.46
N ASN A 658 -41.86 41.82 19.20
CA ASN A 658 -41.27 43.07 18.65
C ASN A 658 -40.99 44.35 19.49
N ASP A 659 -39.83 44.92 19.11
CA ASP A 659 -39.40 46.33 19.05
C ASP A 659 -39.15 47.14 20.35
N GLY A 660 -38.06 47.94 20.36
CA GLY A 660 -37.71 48.75 21.55
C GLY A 660 -36.47 49.66 21.55
N ALA A 661 -35.55 49.57 20.58
CA ALA A 661 -34.62 50.64 20.12
C ALA A 661 -33.52 51.27 21.05
N ALA A 662 -32.47 51.76 20.35
CA ALA A 662 -31.70 53.00 20.59
C ALA A 662 -30.59 53.06 21.68
N SER A 663 -29.47 53.81 21.50
CA SER A 663 -28.86 54.41 20.28
C SER A 663 -27.46 55.06 20.56
N THR A 664 -26.78 55.48 19.48
CA THR A 664 -25.65 56.45 19.34
C THR A 664 -24.23 55.91 19.53
N GLY A 665 -23.19 56.28 18.76
CA GLY A 665 -22.98 57.13 17.56
C GLY A 665 -21.44 57.32 17.36
N ALA A 666 -20.84 58.02 16.39
CA ALA A 666 -21.18 58.41 15.01
C ALA A 666 -19.93 59.03 14.30
N ALA A 667 -19.60 58.59 13.07
CA ALA A 667 -18.83 59.33 12.01
C ALA A 667 -17.33 59.74 12.28
N PRO A 668 -16.57 60.34 11.32
CA PRO A 668 -16.64 60.29 9.83
C PRO A 668 -15.28 60.22 9.03
N ALA A 669 -15.39 59.94 7.72
CA ALA A 669 -14.70 60.59 6.56
C ALA A 669 -13.23 60.30 6.09
N VAL A 670 -13.03 60.69 4.81
CA VAL A 670 -11.81 60.86 3.96
C VAL A 670 -11.46 59.59 3.13
N ALA A 671 -11.34 59.63 1.79
CA ALA A 671 -10.77 60.68 0.93
C ALA A 671 -11.48 60.97 -0.41
N ALA A 672 -11.15 62.14 -0.97
CA ALA A 672 -11.42 62.60 -2.33
C ALA A 672 -10.10 62.48 -3.17
N SER A 673 -9.95 62.79 -4.46
CA SER A 673 -10.83 63.28 -5.54
C SER A 673 -10.11 63.21 -6.91
N ALA A 674 -10.85 63.60 -7.97
CA ALA A 674 -10.40 64.28 -9.19
C ALA A 674 -10.10 63.42 -10.46
N GLY A 675 -10.69 63.70 -11.63
CA GLY A 675 -11.79 64.63 -11.99
C GLY A 675 -11.56 65.37 -13.32
N ARG A 676 -12.51 66.23 -13.73
CA ARG A 676 -12.28 67.59 -14.31
C ARG A 676 -13.56 68.31 -14.79
N LEU A 677 -13.63 69.61 -14.44
CA LEU A 677 -14.24 70.75 -15.18
C LEU A 677 -15.77 70.70 -15.47
N ARG A 678 -16.58 71.53 -14.78
CA ARG A 678 -16.96 72.96 -15.06
C ARG A 678 -17.97 73.10 -16.22
N ALA A 679 -19.05 73.90 -16.15
CA ALA A 679 -19.48 74.89 -15.14
C ALA A 679 -21.01 75.23 -15.24
N CYS A 680 -21.55 75.90 -14.21
CA CYS A 680 -22.66 76.90 -14.19
C CYS A 680 -23.97 76.67 -15.00
N THR A 681 -25.19 76.95 -14.54
CA THR A 681 -25.80 77.35 -13.24
C THR A 681 -27.33 77.13 -13.35
N PRO A 682 -28.11 77.08 -12.25
CA PRO A 682 -29.57 76.85 -12.24
C PRO A 682 -30.34 78.20 -12.52
N PRO A 683 -31.68 78.38 -12.33
CA PRO A 683 -32.63 77.56 -11.55
C PRO A 683 -34.14 77.59 -11.96
N GLN A 684 -34.98 77.14 -11.01
CA GLN A 684 -36.33 77.62 -10.63
C GLN A 684 -37.60 77.08 -11.32
N ASP A 685 -38.42 76.47 -10.45
CA ASP A 685 -39.84 76.75 -10.17
C ASP A 685 -40.82 77.00 -11.33
N VAL A 686 -41.91 76.23 -11.35
CA VAL A 686 -43.28 76.71 -11.02
C VAL A 686 -44.27 75.54 -11.10
N ALA A 687 -45.28 75.54 -10.21
CA ALA A 687 -46.32 74.52 -10.16
C ALA A 687 -47.34 74.62 -11.32
N LEU A 688 -48.01 73.51 -11.64
CA LEU A 688 -49.18 73.48 -12.52
C LEU A 688 -50.36 72.73 -11.84
N PRO A 689 -51.62 73.18 -12.02
CA PRO A 689 -52.80 72.56 -11.44
C PRO A 689 -53.43 71.49 -12.35
N GLU A 690 -54.50 70.87 -11.82
CA GLU A 690 -55.21 69.69 -12.33
C GLU A 690 -55.76 69.82 -13.77
N GLY A 691 -55.89 68.67 -14.46
CA GLY A 691 -56.96 68.50 -15.45
C GLY A 691 -56.59 68.20 -16.92
N ILE A 692 -55.58 67.36 -17.21
CA ILE A 692 -55.46 66.69 -18.53
C ILE A 692 -55.04 65.23 -18.35
N GLU A 693 -55.89 64.28 -18.74
CA GLU A 693 -55.52 62.87 -18.89
C GLU A 693 -54.83 62.64 -20.25
N LEU A 694 -53.70 61.92 -20.24
CA LEU A 694 -53.02 61.39 -21.42
C LEU A 694 -52.61 59.93 -21.13
N PRO A 695 -52.53 59.06 -22.16
CA PRO A 695 -52.87 57.64 -22.00
C PRO A 695 -51.85 56.81 -21.21
N GLU A 696 -52.37 55.89 -20.38
CA GLU A 696 -51.59 54.92 -19.63
C GLU A 696 -50.85 53.94 -20.57
N ASN A 697 -49.52 53.96 -20.47
CA ASN A 697 -48.62 52.93 -21.01
C ASN A 697 -48.05 52.17 -19.79
N PRO A 698 -47.81 50.84 -19.85
CA PRO A 698 -47.82 49.99 -18.67
C PRO A 698 -46.64 50.29 -17.72
N ALA A 699 -46.91 50.06 -16.42
CA ALA A 699 -46.05 50.42 -15.32
C ALA A 699 -44.58 49.97 -15.50
N TYR A 700 -43.67 50.95 -15.45
CA TYR A 700 -42.26 50.71 -15.20
C TYR A 700 -42.11 50.16 -13.77
N THR A 701 -41.88 48.85 -13.65
CA THR A 701 -41.28 48.29 -12.44
C THR A 701 -39.87 48.85 -12.32
N PRO A 702 -39.50 49.55 -11.23
CA PRO A 702 -38.11 49.92 -11.02
C PRO A 702 -37.26 48.65 -10.94
N GLU A 703 -36.14 48.65 -11.64
CA GLU A 703 -35.15 47.57 -11.52
C GLU A 703 -34.69 47.47 -10.06
N PRO A 704 -34.48 46.25 -9.53
CA PRO A 704 -33.99 46.09 -8.17
C PRO A 704 -32.61 46.75 -8.05
N GLU A 705 -32.48 47.62 -7.05
CA GLU A 705 -31.26 48.36 -6.76
C GLU A 705 -30.09 47.38 -6.62
N ILE A 706 -29.09 47.47 -7.51
CA ILE A 706 -27.91 46.59 -7.48
C ILE A 706 -27.06 47.01 -6.28
N VAL A 707 -27.32 46.38 -5.13
CA VAL A 707 -26.47 46.48 -3.95
C VAL A 707 -25.09 45.93 -4.32
N HIS A 708 -24.13 46.83 -4.53
CA HIS A 708 -22.73 46.42 -4.62
C HIS A 708 -22.33 45.77 -3.28
N PRO A 709 -21.84 44.52 -3.27
CA PRO A 709 -21.41 43.88 -2.04
C PRO A 709 -20.24 44.68 -1.42
N ASP A 710 -20.20 44.72 -0.09
CA ASP A 710 -19.08 45.28 0.68
C ASP A 710 -17.75 44.69 0.12
N PRO A 711 -16.73 45.52 -0.20
CA PRO A 711 -15.45 45.03 -0.69
C PRO A 711 -14.83 43.93 0.19
N LEU A 712 -15.03 43.97 1.51
CA LEU A 712 -14.56 42.95 2.45
C LEU A 712 -15.31 41.62 2.26
N GLU A 713 -16.62 41.69 2.03
CA GLU A 713 -17.44 40.51 1.75
C GLU A 713 -17.13 39.92 0.38
N LYS A 714 -16.79 40.77 -0.61
CA LYS A 714 -16.28 40.31 -1.91
C LYS A 714 -14.97 39.53 -1.76
N GLU A 715 -14.00 40.02 -0.98
CA GLU A 715 -12.75 39.28 -0.73
C GLU A 715 -13.00 37.94 -0.02
N LYS A 716 -13.95 37.89 0.93
CA LYS A 716 -14.35 36.61 1.56
C LYS A 716 -15.01 35.64 0.58
N GLU A 717 -15.86 36.10 -0.33
CA GLU A 717 -16.44 35.23 -1.37
C GLU A 717 -15.37 34.75 -2.37
N GLU A 718 -14.37 35.58 -2.70
CA GLU A 718 -13.20 35.14 -3.49
C GLU A 718 -12.37 34.05 -2.78
N LEU A 719 -12.31 34.07 -1.43
CA LEU A 719 -11.75 32.96 -0.65
C LEU A 719 -12.64 31.71 -0.66
N VAL A 720 -13.97 31.85 -0.60
CA VAL A 720 -14.91 30.73 -0.75
C VAL A 720 -14.75 30.07 -2.12
N ASP A 721 -14.72 30.86 -3.19
CA ASP A 721 -14.46 30.39 -4.56
C ASP A 721 -13.13 29.63 -4.63
N PHE A 722 -12.04 30.23 -4.16
CA PHE A 722 -10.73 29.58 -4.15
C PHE A 722 -10.70 28.26 -3.37
N ILE A 723 -11.37 28.17 -2.21
CA ILE A 723 -11.44 26.94 -1.42
C ILE A 723 -12.23 25.86 -2.15
N LEU A 724 -13.36 26.20 -2.78
CA LEU A 724 -14.16 25.26 -3.57
C LEU A 724 -13.43 24.82 -4.85
N GLU A 725 -12.68 25.70 -5.51
CA GLU A 725 -11.82 25.36 -6.65
C GLU A 725 -10.63 24.46 -6.26
N THR A 726 -10.08 24.62 -5.06
CA THR A 726 -8.86 23.91 -4.61
C THR A 726 -9.16 22.57 -3.93
N VAL A 727 -10.28 22.47 -3.21
CA VAL A 727 -10.60 21.33 -2.31
C VAL A 727 -11.85 20.55 -2.77
N GLU A 728 -12.65 21.12 -3.69
CA GLU A 728 -14.02 20.72 -4.08
C GLU A 728 -15.03 20.75 -2.90
N SER A 729 -14.85 19.90 -1.88
CA SER A 729 -15.64 19.90 -0.64
C SER A 729 -14.71 19.76 0.57
N PRO A 730 -14.47 20.84 1.36
CA PRO A 730 -13.65 20.76 2.55
C PRO A 730 -14.32 19.87 3.61
N VAL A 731 -13.54 19.01 4.26
CA VAL A 731 -14.04 18.05 5.26
C VAL A 731 -14.39 18.71 6.60
N ASP A 732 -13.71 19.82 6.92
CA ASP A 732 -13.92 20.66 8.11
C ASP A 732 -13.26 22.05 7.92
N PHE A 733 -13.27 22.88 8.96
CA PHE A 733 -12.63 24.20 8.94
C PHE A 733 -11.09 24.14 9.06
N TRP A 734 -10.49 23.04 9.53
CA TRP A 734 -9.03 22.89 9.60
C TRP A 734 -8.45 22.68 8.21
N ALA A 735 -9.16 21.95 7.33
CA ALA A 735 -8.83 21.87 5.91
C ALA A 735 -8.81 23.28 5.27
N VAL A 736 -9.78 24.13 5.61
CA VAL A 736 -9.81 25.54 5.16
C VAL A 736 -8.63 26.33 5.74
N ALA A 737 -8.36 26.23 7.05
CA ALA A 737 -7.24 26.91 7.68
C ALA A 737 -5.88 26.53 7.07
N ALA A 738 -5.64 25.23 6.84
CA ALA A 738 -4.41 24.74 6.22
C ALA A 738 -4.29 25.21 4.76
N THR A 739 -5.40 25.30 4.03
CA THR A 739 -5.43 25.79 2.65
C THR A 739 -5.17 27.31 2.60
N LEU A 740 -5.76 28.10 3.50
CA LEU A 740 -5.50 29.55 3.62
C LEU A 740 -4.04 29.84 4.03
N GLU A 741 -3.51 29.15 5.04
CA GLU A 741 -2.08 29.27 5.42
C GLU A 741 -1.15 28.90 4.25
N SER A 742 -1.44 27.82 3.50
CA SER A 742 -0.60 27.41 2.35
C SER A 742 -0.74 28.31 1.12
N ARG A 743 -1.83 29.08 1.01
CA ARG A 743 -1.97 30.22 0.08
C ARG A 743 -1.11 31.42 0.51
N GLY A 744 -0.71 31.49 1.78
CA GLY A 744 0.10 32.57 2.32
C GLY A 744 -0.65 33.57 3.19
N MET A 745 -1.90 33.27 3.55
CA MET A 745 -2.69 34.14 4.44
C MET A 745 -2.15 34.04 5.88
N ARG A 746 -1.95 35.19 6.52
CA ARG A 746 -1.46 35.30 7.90
C ARG A 746 -2.56 35.83 8.82
N ASP A 747 -2.37 35.68 10.13
CA ASP A 747 -3.26 36.29 11.13
C ASP A 747 -3.38 37.81 10.93
N VAL A 748 -2.26 38.48 10.60
CA VAL A 748 -2.22 39.92 10.31
C VAL A 748 -3.03 40.28 9.05
N ASP A 749 -3.02 39.43 8.01
CA ASP A 749 -3.85 39.70 6.82
C ASP A 749 -5.35 39.53 7.13
N ALA A 750 -5.71 38.54 7.94
CA ALA A 750 -7.09 38.37 8.40
C ALA A 750 -7.58 39.56 9.26
N GLU A 751 -6.70 40.12 10.09
CA GLU A 751 -6.98 41.29 10.94
C GLU A 751 -7.06 42.59 10.13
N GLU A 752 -6.02 42.90 9.35
CA GLU A 752 -5.88 44.21 8.68
C GLU A 752 -6.69 44.31 7.38
N LYS A 753 -6.78 43.23 6.59
CA LYS A 753 -7.46 43.26 5.27
C LYS A 753 -8.91 42.82 5.37
N LEU A 754 -9.22 41.81 6.21
CA LEU A 754 -10.55 41.20 6.30
C LEU A 754 -11.32 41.58 7.58
N ASN A 755 -10.74 42.44 8.45
CA ASN A 755 -11.35 42.92 9.70
C ASN A 755 -11.80 41.79 10.65
N VAL A 756 -11.13 40.63 10.59
CA VAL A 756 -11.41 39.48 11.44
C VAL A 756 -10.75 39.70 12.79
N LYS A 757 -11.55 39.87 13.84
CA LYS A 757 -11.02 40.09 15.19
C LYS A 757 -10.39 38.81 15.75
N PRO A 758 -9.20 38.87 16.38
CA PRO A 758 -8.58 37.72 17.00
C PRO A 758 -9.45 37.19 18.13
N LEU A 759 -9.70 35.88 18.15
CA LEU A 759 -10.38 35.25 19.28
C LEU A 759 -9.45 35.25 20.50
N VAL A 760 -9.79 36.05 21.51
CA VAL A 760 -8.98 36.17 22.74
C VAL A 760 -9.06 34.89 23.60
N ARG A 761 -10.13 34.10 23.45
CA ARG A 761 -10.33 32.79 24.09
C ARG A 761 -11.12 31.84 23.18
N TRP A 762 -10.46 30.81 22.65
CA TRP A 762 -11.12 29.56 22.26
C TRP A 762 -10.64 28.46 23.21
N VAL A 763 -11.54 27.86 23.99
CA VAL A 763 -11.25 26.65 24.77
C VAL A 763 -11.81 25.48 23.99
N GLU A 764 -10.94 24.59 23.53
CA GLU A 764 -11.36 23.31 22.97
C GLU A 764 -11.77 22.38 24.13
N PRO A 765 -12.90 21.65 24.05
CA PRO A 765 -13.49 21.00 25.22
C PRO A 765 -12.57 20.03 25.97
N MET A 766 -11.62 19.41 25.27
CA MET A 766 -10.66 18.46 25.85
C MET A 766 -9.32 19.04 26.26
N SER A 767 -8.82 20.10 25.61
CA SER A 767 -7.47 20.62 25.91
C SER A 767 -7.47 21.56 27.11
N GLY A 768 -8.56 22.34 27.30
CA GLY A 768 -8.60 23.40 28.32
C GLY A 768 -7.69 24.59 28.00
N TYR A 769 -6.95 24.56 26.87
CA TYR A 769 -5.99 25.59 26.48
C TYR A 769 -6.58 26.57 25.46
N VAL A 770 -6.01 27.78 25.43
CA VAL A 770 -6.51 28.89 24.62
C VAL A 770 -5.74 28.99 23.31
N VAL A 771 -6.39 28.65 22.20
CA VAL A 771 -5.88 28.94 20.85
C VAL A 771 -6.17 30.41 20.51
N LYS A 772 -5.14 31.13 20.06
CA LYS A 772 -5.23 32.50 19.54
C LYS A 772 -4.84 32.49 18.06
N GLY A 773 -5.65 33.11 17.21
CA GLY A 773 -5.35 33.28 15.79
C GLY A 773 -6.58 33.73 15.01
N SER A 774 -6.44 34.80 14.24
CA SER A 774 -7.51 35.37 13.42
C SER A 774 -7.78 34.53 12.18
N ILE A 775 -6.76 33.80 11.67
CA ILE A 775 -6.94 32.87 10.55
C ILE A 775 -7.86 31.69 10.89
N MET A 776 -7.86 31.23 12.15
CA MET A 776 -8.72 30.13 12.61
C MET A 776 -10.19 30.55 12.76
N VAL A 777 -10.43 31.84 13.02
CA VAL A 777 -11.78 32.42 13.02
C VAL A 777 -12.29 32.55 11.59
N LEU A 778 -11.46 33.13 10.70
CA LEU A 778 -11.77 33.25 9.28
C LEU A 778 -12.06 31.89 8.64
N ALA A 779 -11.24 30.88 8.91
CA ALA A 779 -11.43 29.54 8.36
C ALA A 779 -12.78 28.91 8.74
N LYS A 780 -13.31 29.17 9.95
CA LYS A 780 -14.65 28.73 10.37
C LYS A 780 -15.76 29.46 9.61
N GLU A 781 -15.61 30.77 9.40
CA GLU A 781 -16.56 31.58 8.62
C GLU A 781 -16.59 31.13 7.14
N ILE A 782 -15.43 31.02 6.51
CA ILE A 782 -15.28 30.55 5.11
C ILE A 782 -15.79 29.11 4.96
N TYR A 783 -15.49 28.21 5.91
CA TYR A 783 -16.04 26.85 5.91
C TYR A 783 -17.57 26.83 5.95
N ALA A 784 -18.20 27.65 6.81
CA ALA A 784 -19.65 27.74 6.88
C ALA A 784 -20.26 28.23 5.56
N ARG A 785 -19.66 29.24 4.92
CA ARG A 785 -20.07 29.73 3.59
C ARG A 785 -19.89 28.65 2.51
N CYS A 786 -18.77 27.93 2.51
CA CYS A 786 -18.54 26.80 1.61
C CYS A 786 -19.63 25.73 1.76
N ARG A 787 -19.99 25.33 2.99
CA ARG A 787 -21.06 24.36 3.24
C ARG A 787 -22.43 24.87 2.80
N GLU A 788 -22.72 26.16 2.92
CA GLU A 788 -23.97 26.74 2.41
C GLU A 788 -24.03 26.71 0.88
N ARG A 789 -22.97 27.17 0.22
CA ARG A 789 -22.88 27.20 -1.25
C ARG A 789 -22.88 25.81 -1.86
N LEU A 790 -22.29 24.83 -1.18
CA LEU A 790 -22.37 23.42 -1.58
C LEU A 790 -23.83 22.90 -1.60
N LYS A 791 -24.77 23.39 -0.80
CA LYS A 791 -26.17 22.93 -0.86
C LYS A 791 -26.86 23.24 -2.19
N THR A 792 -26.40 24.23 -2.95
CA THR A 792 -27.01 24.62 -4.24
C THR A 792 -26.35 23.95 -5.45
N VAL A 793 -25.14 23.40 -5.28
CA VAL A 793 -24.40 22.69 -6.34
C VAL A 793 -24.92 21.25 -6.45
N PRO A 794 -25.43 20.80 -7.61
CA PRO A 794 -25.94 19.44 -7.77
C PRO A 794 -24.83 18.40 -7.53
N PRO A 795 -25.17 17.22 -6.98
CA PRO A 795 -24.19 16.16 -6.74
C PRO A 795 -23.56 15.67 -8.05
N LYS A 796 -22.23 15.48 -8.05
CA LYS A 796 -21.46 15.00 -9.20
C LYS A 796 -21.77 13.52 -9.44
N GLU A 797 -22.52 13.20 -10.49
CA GLU A 797 -22.76 11.79 -10.86
C GLU A 797 -21.45 11.10 -11.27
N PRO A 798 -21.22 9.84 -10.86
CA PRO A 798 -20.03 9.11 -11.27
C PRO A 798 -20.10 8.77 -12.77
N GLU A 799 -19.15 9.29 -13.56
CA GLU A 799 -19.00 8.92 -14.96
C GLU A 799 -18.69 7.41 -15.09
N ILE A 800 -19.66 6.66 -15.62
CA ILE A 800 -19.51 5.23 -15.93
C ILE A 800 -19.72 5.07 -17.43
N GLU A 801 -18.62 4.95 -18.19
CA GLU A 801 -18.68 4.71 -19.63
C GLU A 801 -19.25 3.30 -19.91
N GLU A 802 -20.56 3.19 -20.10
CA GLU A 802 -21.18 1.94 -20.52
C GLU A 802 -20.77 1.59 -21.96
N LEU A 803 -19.83 0.64 -22.09
CA LEU A 803 -19.37 0.13 -23.38
C LEU A 803 -20.54 -0.29 -24.28
N SER A 804 -20.56 0.25 -25.51
CA SER A 804 -21.53 -0.14 -26.54
C SER A 804 -21.47 -1.64 -26.84
N TRP A 805 -22.59 -2.20 -27.32
CA TRP A 805 -22.68 -3.63 -27.63
C TRP A 805 -21.59 -4.12 -28.60
N TRP A 806 -21.25 -3.30 -29.62
CA TRP A 806 -20.17 -3.59 -30.54
C TRP A 806 -18.78 -3.65 -29.87
N ARG A 807 -18.47 -2.75 -28.94
CA ARG A 807 -17.23 -2.80 -28.16
C ARG A 807 -17.18 -4.03 -27.23
N LYS A 808 -18.32 -4.42 -26.64
CA LYS A 808 -18.46 -5.66 -25.85
C LYS A 808 -18.21 -6.91 -26.71
N LEU A 809 -18.79 -6.98 -27.91
CA LEU A 809 -18.55 -8.07 -28.86
C LEU A 809 -17.09 -8.13 -29.34
N GLN A 810 -16.49 -6.97 -29.66
CA GLN A 810 -15.08 -6.88 -30.05
C GLN A 810 -14.15 -7.36 -28.92
N ARG A 811 -14.41 -6.96 -27.66
CA ARG A 811 -13.69 -7.47 -26.48
C ARG A 811 -13.85 -8.97 -26.32
N PHE A 812 -15.07 -9.50 -26.46
CA PHE A 812 -15.33 -10.94 -26.40
C PHE A 812 -14.49 -11.69 -27.44
N LEU A 813 -14.57 -11.31 -28.72
CA LEU A 813 -13.79 -11.93 -29.79
C LEU A 813 -12.28 -11.84 -29.54
N MET A 814 -11.79 -10.67 -29.13
CA MET A 814 -10.36 -10.45 -28.84
C MET A 814 -9.84 -11.36 -27.73
N PHE A 815 -10.52 -11.41 -26.57
CA PHE A 815 -10.06 -12.24 -25.45
C PHE A 815 -10.30 -13.73 -25.66
N TYR A 816 -11.39 -14.11 -26.33
CA TYR A 816 -11.67 -15.51 -26.68
C TYR A 816 -10.62 -16.05 -27.67
N LEU A 817 -10.30 -15.30 -28.73
CA LEU A 817 -9.22 -15.65 -29.66
C LEU A 817 -7.85 -15.64 -28.97
N ARG A 818 -7.60 -14.74 -28.01
CA ARG A 818 -6.38 -14.79 -27.18
C ARG A 818 -6.32 -16.04 -26.29
N GLY A 819 -7.48 -16.54 -25.85
CA GLY A 819 -7.63 -17.79 -25.10
C GLY A 819 -7.30 -19.01 -25.94
N THR A 820 -7.75 -19.09 -27.20
CA THR A 820 -7.42 -20.22 -28.09
C THR A 820 -5.93 -20.32 -28.43
N LEU A 821 -5.17 -19.22 -28.36
CA LEU A 821 -3.71 -19.25 -28.53
C LEU A 821 -3.00 -20.19 -27.55
N PHE A 822 -3.55 -20.43 -26.36
CA PHE A 822 -2.98 -21.39 -25.39
C PHE A 822 -3.08 -22.84 -25.87
N ALA A 823 -4.08 -23.19 -26.70
CA ALA A 823 -4.24 -24.52 -27.25
C ALA A 823 -3.40 -24.76 -28.52
N LEU A 824 -2.86 -23.71 -29.15
CA LEU A 824 -2.11 -23.83 -30.40
C LEU A 824 -0.88 -24.76 -30.33
N PRO A 825 -0.07 -24.82 -29.26
CA PRO A 825 1.03 -25.79 -29.18
C PRO A 825 0.51 -27.23 -29.29
N MET A 826 -0.59 -27.56 -28.61
CA MET A 826 -1.24 -28.88 -28.69
C MET A 826 -1.79 -29.16 -30.08
N VAL A 827 -2.51 -28.20 -30.69
CA VAL A 827 -3.02 -28.31 -32.07
C VAL A 827 -1.86 -28.50 -33.06
N GLY A 828 -0.73 -27.82 -32.86
CA GLY A 828 0.49 -27.99 -33.65
C GLY A 828 1.08 -29.39 -33.52
N GLN A 829 1.07 -30.00 -32.33
CA GLN A 829 1.48 -31.40 -32.16
C GLN A 829 0.51 -32.38 -32.85
N ILE A 830 -0.80 -32.13 -32.79
CA ILE A 830 -1.81 -32.96 -33.49
C ILE A 830 -1.61 -32.89 -35.01
N ILE A 831 -1.41 -31.67 -35.56
CA ILE A 831 -1.12 -31.47 -36.98
C ILE A 831 0.19 -32.19 -37.36
N ALA A 832 1.21 -32.15 -36.52
CA ALA A 832 2.46 -32.89 -36.75
C ALA A 832 2.21 -34.41 -36.82
N VAL A 833 1.48 -35.01 -35.88
CA VAL A 833 1.12 -36.46 -35.95
C VAL A 833 0.35 -36.79 -37.23
N LEU A 834 -0.58 -35.93 -37.66
CA LEU A 834 -1.39 -36.19 -38.85
C LEU A 834 -0.60 -36.01 -40.16
N ALA A 835 0.30 -35.03 -40.25
CA ALA A 835 1.05 -34.71 -41.45
C ALA A 835 2.37 -35.48 -41.59
N LEU A 836 3.10 -35.67 -40.49
CA LEU A 836 4.44 -36.26 -40.43
C LEU A 836 4.47 -37.68 -39.83
N ARG A 837 3.33 -38.18 -39.33
CA ARG A 837 3.17 -39.42 -38.52
C ARG A 837 3.76 -39.36 -37.10
N TYR A 838 4.57 -38.36 -36.78
CA TYR A 838 5.14 -38.11 -35.45
C TYR A 838 5.08 -36.62 -35.06
N SER A 839 5.26 -36.35 -33.78
CA SER A 839 5.34 -35.01 -33.18
C SER A 839 6.60 -34.88 -32.34
N LEU A 840 6.64 -33.95 -31.36
CA LEU A 840 7.78 -33.79 -30.47
C LEU A 840 7.95 -34.96 -29.48
N TRP A 841 6.88 -35.70 -29.19
CA TRP A 841 6.94 -36.86 -28.28
C TRP A 841 5.92 -37.99 -28.58
N ALA A 842 5.13 -37.92 -29.65
CA ALA A 842 4.15 -38.96 -30.03
C ALA A 842 4.40 -39.50 -31.45
N TYR A 843 4.08 -40.77 -31.69
CA TYR A 843 4.27 -41.44 -32.99
C TYR A 843 3.13 -42.42 -33.29
N LEU A 844 2.58 -42.35 -34.51
CA LEU A 844 1.40 -43.11 -34.95
C LEU A 844 1.64 -44.63 -35.08
N GLU A 845 2.91 -45.06 -35.12
CA GLU A 845 3.32 -46.46 -35.33
C GLU A 845 3.98 -47.07 -34.08
N PHE A 846 3.82 -46.46 -32.89
CA PHE A 846 4.19 -47.11 -31.63
C PHE A 846 3.40 -48.42 -31.42
N SER A 847 4.08 -49.44 -30.87
CA SER A 847 3.44 -50.58 -30.23
C SER A 847 2.84 -50.17 -28.88
N GLU A 848 1.87 -50.93 -28.36
CA GLU A 848 1.27 -50.63 -27.04
C GLU A 848 2.31 -50.62 -25.91
N GLU A 849 3.34 -51.47 -26.00
CA GLU A 849 4.49 -51.47 -25.08
C GLU A 849 5.25 -50.13 -25.11
N ARG A 850 5.65 -49.65 -26.30
CA ARG A 850 6.36 -48.37 -26.45
C ARG A 850 5.47 -47.17 -26.07
N ALA A 851 4.18 -47.23 -26.39
CA ALA A 851 3.21 -46.21 -25.98
C ALA A 851 3.04 -46.15 -24.46
N THR A 852 2.98 -47.31 -23.77
CA THR A 852 2.94 -47.41 -22.30
C THR A 852 4.09 -46.65 -21.67
N VAL A 853 5.31 -46.89 -22.15
CA VAL A 853 6.54 -46.28 -21.63
C VAL A 853 6.54 -44.75 -21.77
N VAL A 854 6.24 -44.26 -22.98
CA VAL A 854 6.21 -42.82 -23.26
C VAL A 854 5.11 -42.13 -22.44
N ALA A 855 3.95 -42.77 -22.32
CA ALA A 855 2.81 -42.20 -21.62
C ALA A 855 3.00 -42.18 -20.09
N ILE A 856 3.63 -43.20 -19.50
CA ILE A 856 4.02 -43.17 -18.07
C ILE A 856 4.98 -42.01 -17.80
N GLY A 857 6.05 -41.87 -18.58
CA GLY A 857 6.99 -40.75 -18.41
C GLY A 857 6.33 -39.37 -18.58
N THR A 858 5.41 -39.27 -19.54
CA THR A 858 4.60 -38.05 -19.77
C THR A 858 3.71 -37.72 -18.57
N ILE A 859 2.94 -38.69 -18.06
CA ILE A 859 2.04 -38.50 -16.91
C ILE A 859 2.85 -38.14 -15.65
N MET A 860 3.96 -38.84 -15.40
CA MET A 860 4.86 -38.52 -14.28
C MET A 860 5.36 -37.08 -14.38
N SER A 861 5.73 -36.59 -15.58
CA SER A 861 6.24 -35.23 -15.75
C SER A 861 5.21 -34.19 -15.31
N PHE A 862 3.96 -34.30 -15.79
CA PHE A 862 2.88 -33.38 -15.46
C PHE A 862 2.53 -33.37 -13.97
N ILE A 863 2.47 -34.54 -13.32
CA ILE A 863 2.13 -34.63 -11.89
C ILE A 863 3.26 -34.05 -11.02
N VAL A 864 4.53 -34.35 -11.33
CA VAL A 864 5.69 -33.93 -10.51
C VAL A 864 5.99 -32.43 -10.70
N THR A 865 6.01 -31.90 -11.93
CA THR A 865 6.32 -30.48 -12.15
C THR A 865 5.10 -29.57 -12.08
N GLY A 866 3.89 -30.11 -12.15
CA GLY A 866 2.64 -29.34 -12.18
C GLY A 866 2.50 -28.34 -11.04
N GLY A 867 2.92 -28.71 -9.83
CA GLY A 867 2.95 -27.82 -8.68
C GLY A 867 3.96 -26.68 -8.82
N PHE A 868 5.15 -26.93 -9.35
CA PHE A 868 6.16 -25.90 -9.61
C PHE A 868 5.70 -24.93 -10.70
N VAL A 869 5.08 -25.41 -11.78
CA VAL A 869 4.54 -24.56 -12.84
C VAL A 869 3.49 -23.58 -12.30
N GLN A 870 2.59 -24.03 -11.41
CA GLN A 870 1.62 -23.14 -10.74
C GLN A 870 2.29 -22.16 -9.78
N ALA A 871 3.30 -22.60 -9.02
CA ALA A 871 4.03 -21.74 -8.08
C ALA A 871 4.84 -20.63 -8.80
N ILE A 872 5.54 -20.98 -9.88
CA ILE A 872 6.26 -20.04 -10.77
C ILE A 872 5.27 -19.09 -11.43
N GLY A 873 4.14 -19.62 -11.95
CA GLY A 873 3.07 -18.82 -12.51
C GLY A 873 2.53 -17.77 -11.53
N ARG A 874 2.32 -18.12 -10.25
CA ARG A 874 1.79 -17.19 -9.24
C ARG A 874 2.80 -16.11 -8.83
N LYS A 875 3.98 -16.48 -8.29
CA LYS A 875 4.93 -15.49 -7.75
C LYS A 875 5.79 -14.84 -8.84
N GLY A 876 6.16 -15.57 -9.89
CA GLY A 876 6.92 -15.02 -11.02
C GLY A 876 6.14 -13.95 -11.78
N MET A 877 4.84 -14.19 -12.05
CA MET A 877 3.98 -13.20 -12.70
C MET A 877 3.75 -11.99 -11.79
N SER A 878 3.43 -12.20 -10.51
CA SER A 878 3.24 -11.11 -9.54
C SER A 878 4.44 -10.18 -9.44
N TYR A 879 5.66 -10.70 -9.27
CA TYR A 879 6.87 -9.87 -9.26
C TYR A 879 7.16 -9.23 -10.63
N SER A 880 6.85 -9.89 -11.74
CA SER A 880 7.07 -9.31 -13.08
C SER A 880 6.09 -8.19 -13.42
N GLU A 881 4.82 -8.29 -12.98
CA GLU A 881 3.79 -7.26 -13.15
C GLU A 881 4.02 -6.07 -12.19
N ALA A 882 4.57 -6.31 -10.99
CA ALA A 882 5.02 -5.27 -10.08
C ALA A 882 6.35 -4.57 -10.50
N GLY A 883 6.91 -4.91 -11.66
CA GLY A 883 8.20 -4.38 -12.15
C GLY A 883 9.44 -4.90 -11.41
N GLN A 884 9.26 -5.76 -10.41
CA GLN A 884 10.33 -6.34 -9.57
C GLN A 884 11.04 -7.50 -10.29
N HIS A 885 11.58 -7.24 -11.49
CA HIS A 885 12.13 -8.27 -12.38
C HIS A 885 13.31 -9.06 -11.77
N ILE A 886 14.03 -8.49 -10.80
CA ILE A 886 15.09 -9.21 -10.06
C ILE A 886 14.49 -10.28 -9.15
N LEU A 887 13.39 -9.99 -8.44
CA LEU A 887 12.69 -10.98 -7.61
C LEU A 887 12.00 -12.04 -8.49
N ALA A 888 11.42 -11.63 -9.63
CA ALA A 888 10.90 -12.55 -10.63
C ALA A 888 11.99 -13.52 -11.13
N LYS A 889 13.21 -13.01 -11.40
CA LYS A 889 14.36 -13.86 -11.74
C LYS A 889 14.72 -14.81 -10.60
N GLN A 890 14.93 -14.30 -9.39
CA GLN A 890 15.36 -15.10 -8.23
C GLN A 890 14.35 -16.22 -7.92
N VAL A 891 13.05 -15.93 -7.92
CA VAL A 891 12.01 -16.93 -7.59
C VAL A 891 11.89 -18.00 -8.67
N CYS A 892 11.90 -17.61 -9.95
CA CYS A 892 11.88 -18.57 -11.06
C CYS A 892 13.11 -19.49 -11.03
N TYR A 893 14.31 -18.95 -10.85
CA TYR A 893 15.55 -19.74 -10.82
C TYR A 893 15.62 -20.65 -9.59
N GLY A 894 15.09 -20.23 -8.45
CA GLY A 894 15.01 -21.07 -7.24
C GLY A 894 14.00 -22.21 -7.40
N LEU A 895 12.77 -21.90 -7.83
CA LEU A 895 11.72 -22.91 -8.02
C LEU A 895 12.05 -23.92 -9.13
N ILE A 896 12.71 -23.50 -10.21
CA ILE A 896 13.15 -24.43 -11.27
C ILE A 896 14.22 -25.38 -10.73
N ARG A 897 15.25 -24.90 -10.01
CA ARG A 897 16.28 -25.78 -9.41
C ARG A 897 15.68 -26.79 -8.43
N LEU A 898 14.72 -26.37 -7.61
CA LEU A 898 13.97 -27.27 -6.72
C LEU A 898 13.12 -28.28 -7.51
N GLY A 899 12.51 -27.85 -8.61
CA GLY A 899 11.79 -28.71 -9.55
C GLY A 899 12.66 -29.78 -10.18
N THR A 900 13.76 -29.40 -10.83
CA THR A 900 14.77 -30.30 -11.41
C THR A 900 15.31 -31.28 -10.35
N GLY A 901 15.60 -30.81 -9.14
CA GLY A 901 16.02 -31.65 -8.02
C GLY A 901 14.98 -32.71 -7.64
N LEU A 902 13.70 -32.34 -7.54
CA LEU A 902 12.62 -33.30 -7.27
C LEU A 902 12.44 -34.29 -8.42
N VAL A 903 12.52 -33.83 -9.68
CA VAL A 903 12.43 -34.69 -10.87
C VAL A 903 13.53 -35.75 -10.85
N LEU A 904 14.78 -35.38 -10.58
CA LEU A 904 15.89 -36.32 -10.46
C LEU A 904 15.66 -37.32 -9.29
N ALA A 905 15.21 -36.85 -8.13
CA ALA A 905 14.93 -37.71 -6.97
C ALA A 905 13.79 -38.71 -7.23
N VAL A 906 12.68 -38.27 -7.84
CA VAL A 906 11.55 -39.13 -8.22
C VAL A 906 11.94 -40.12 -9.31
N GLY A 907 12.75 -39.70 -10.29
CA GLY A 907 13.27 -40.58 -11.34
C GLY A 907 14.19 -41.67 -10.79
N LEU A 908 15.10 -41.30 -9.89
CA LEU A 908 15.95 -42.27 -9.18
C LEU A 908 15.13 -43.22 -8.31
N ALA A 909 14.14 -42.72 -7.58
CA ALA A 909 13.24 -43.55 -6.77
C ALA A 909 12.45 -44.54 -7.64
N PHE A 910 11.95 -44.12 -8.80
CA PHE A 910 11.27 -44.99 -9.76
C PHE A 910 12.20 -46.08 -10.32
N TYR A 911 13.44 -45.71 -10.67
CA TYR A 911 14.47 -46.66 -11.13
C TYR A 911 14.80 -47.70 -10.05
N VAL A 912 15.11 -47.26 -8.83
CA VAL A 912 15.42 -48.15 -7.69
C VAL A 912 14.23 -49.05 -7.34
N LEU A 913 13.01 -48.51 -7.35
CA LEU A 913 11.80 -49.29 -7.10
C LEU A 913 11.62 -50.40 -8.16
N ASN A 914 11.95 -50.15 -9.43
CA ASN A 914 11.94 -51.18 -10.48
C ASN A 914 13.07 -52.21 -10.36
N LEU A 915 14.19 -51.89 -9.68
CA LEU A 915 15.22 -52.88 -9.34
C LEU A 915 14.79 -53.83 -8.22
N ILE A 916 14.00 -53.33 -7.25
CA ILE A 916 13.49 -54.12 -6.12
C ILE A 916 12.29 -54.98 -6.57
N ILE A 917 11.38 -54.41 -7.36
CA ILE A 917 10.20 -55.06 -7.89
C ILE A 917 10.18 -54.78 -9.41
N PRO A 918 10.49 -55.75 -10.29
CA PRO A 918 10.56 -55.50 -11.73
C PRO A 918 9.16 -55.35 -12.36
N PHE A 919 8.63 -54.12 -12.37
CA PHE A 919 7.36 -53.77 -13.03
C PHE A 919 7.49 -53.75 -14.56
N PHE A 920 8.66 -53.35 -15.07
CA PHE A 920 9.01 -53.21 -16.48
C PHE A 920 10.45 -53.63 -16.74
N THR A 921 10.80 -53.87 -18.01
CA THR A 921 12.19 -54.13 -18.41
C THR A 921 13.06 -52.89 -18.22
N GLN A 922 14.38 -53.09 -18.09
CA GLN A 922 15.33 -51.99 -17.90
C GLN A 922 15.31 -50.98 -19.06
N GLU A 923 15.17 -51.45 -20.30
CA GLU A 923 15.03 -50.58 -21.49
C GLU A 923 13.77 -49.70 -21.40
N MET A 924 12.62 -50.30 -21.05
CA MET A 924 11.37 -49.56 -20.84
C MET A 924 11.50 -48.48 -19.77
N VAL A 925 12.14 -48.78 -18.63
CA VAL A 925 12.34 -47.79 -17.57
C VAL A 925 13.29 -46.67 -18.01
N LEU A 926 14.40 -46.97 -18.67
CA LEU A 926 15.35 -45.96 -19.16
C LEU A 926 14.69 -45.02 -20.18
N ILE A 927 13.89 -45.55 -21.11
CA ILE A 927 13.12 -44.73 -22.05
C ILE A 927 12.09 -43.89 -21.28
N SER A 928 11.33 -44.46 -20.34
CA SER A 928 10.34 -43.72 -19.54
C SER A 928 10.98 -42.54 -18.79
N LEU A 929 12.15 -42.78 -18.18
CA LEU A 929 12.93 -41.77 -17.46
C LEU A 929 13.46 -40.67 -18.40
N MET A 930 13.85 -40.99 -19.63
CA MET A 930 14.23 -40.00 -20.64
C MET A 930 13.07 -39.04 -20.96
N TYR A 931 11.87 -39.57 -21.25
CA TYR A 931 10.69 -38.71 -21.49
C TYR A 931 10.29 -37.94 -20.23
N PHE A 932 10.28 -38.59 -19.07
CA PHE A 932 9.96 -37.98 -17.79
C PHE A 932 10.87 -36.77 -17.50
N PHE A 933 12.19 -36.94 -17.60
CA PHE A 933 13.16 -35.87 -17.35
C PHE A 933 13.02 -34.74 -18.39
N LEU A 934 13.05 -35.05 -19.68
CA LEU A 934 13.04 -34.04 -20.74
C LEU A 934 11.74 -33.25 -20.80
N LEU A 935 10.57 -33.89 -20.57
CA LEU A 935 9.29 -33.18 -20.50
C LEU A 935 9.16 -32.36 -19.21
N SER A 936 9.67 -32.86 -18.08
CA SER A 936 9.68 -32.11 -16.82
C SER A 936 10.45 -30.78 -16.95
N GLU A 937 11.65 -30.83 -17.51
CA GLU A 937 12.45 -29.63 -17.81
C GLU A 937 11.73 -28.71 -18.80
N LEU A 938 11.06 -29.26 -19.82
CA LEU A 938 10.26 -28.48 -20.78
C LEU A 938 9.15 -27.67 -20.09
N TRP A 939 8.39 -28.31 -19.19
CA TRP A 939 7.32 -27.63 -18.44
C TRP A 939 7.86 -26.53 -17.52
N LEU A 940 8.99 -26.80 -16.85
CA LEU A 940 9.66 -25.82 -16.00
C LEU A 940 10.16 -24.60 -16.80
N PHE A 941 10.82 -24.80 -17.95
CA PHE A 941 11.30 -23.67 -18.77
C PHE A 941 10.17 -22.91 -19.50
N ILE A 942 9.12 -23.60 -19.96
CA ILE A 942 7.93 -22.96 -20.55
C ILE A 942 7.26 -22.00 -19.55
N SER A 943 7.29 -22.32 -18.25
CA SER A 943 6.72 -21.44 -17.21
C SER A 943 7.36 -20.04 -17.17
N ILE A 944 8.65 -19.91 -17.54
CA ILE A 944 9.31 -18.60 -17.68
C ILE A 944 8.69 -17.80 -18.84
N LEU A 945 8.47 -18.43 -19.99
CA LEU A 945 7.86 -17.77 -21.15
C LEU A 945 6.40 -17.37 -20.86
N TYR A 946 5.69 -18.13 -20.03
CA TYR A 946 4.37 -17.79 -19.53
C TYR A 946 4.40 -16.55 -18.62
N VAL A 947 5.29 -16.51 -17.63
CA VAL A 947 5.52 -15.34 -16.75
C VAL A 947 5.87 -14.08 -17.55
N LEU A 948 6.70 -14.22 -18.59
CA LEU A 948 7.06 -13.13 -19.50
C LEU A 948 6.01 -12.83 -20.58
N THR A 949 4.83 -13.48 -20.53
CA THR A 949 3.70 -13.36 -21.47
C THR A 949 4.01 -13.69 -22.95
N ARG A 950 5.12 -14.37 -23.23
CA ARG A 950 5.60 -14.71 -24.59
C ARG A 950 4.90 -15.95 -25.17
N ARG A 951 3.57 -15.94 -25.21
CA ARG A 951 2.73 -17.10 -25.60
C ARG A 951 3.09 -17.69 -26.98
N LEU A 952 3.40 -16.85 -27.97
CA LEU A 952 3.79 -17.31 -29.32
C LEU A 952 5.14 -18.05 -29.34
N ALA A 953 6.08 -17.69 -28.46
CA ALA A 953 7.39 -18.35 -28.40
C ALA A 953 7.27 -19.82 -27.97
N ILE A 954 6.28 -20.16 -27.15
CA ILE A 954 5.96 -21.54 -26.75
C ILE A 954 5.57 -22.39 -27.98
N LEU A 955 4.67 -21.87 -28.82
CA LEU A 955 4.30 -22.53 -30.09
C LEU A 955 5.53 -22.72 -30.98
N LEU A 956 6.27 -21.64 -31.25
CA LEU A 956 7.42 -21.67 -32.15
C LEU A 956 8.53 -22.62 -31.67
N SER A 957 8.81 -22.69 -30.37
CA SER A 957 9.82 -23.62 -29.82
C SER A 957 9.39 -25.09 -29.91
N THR A 958 8.10 -25.39 -29.73
CA THR A 958 7.59 -26.77 -29.90
C THR A 958 7.57 -27.19 -31.37
N LEU A 959 7.28 -26.29 -32.31
CA LEU A 959 7.38 -26.56 -33.75
C LEU A 959 8.84 -26.72 -34.21
N ALA A 960 9.76 -25.94 -33.67
CA ALA A 960 11.20 -26.13 -33.89
C ALA A 960 11.69 -27.50 -33.39
N GLY A 961 11.16 -27.97 -32.26
CA GLY A 961 11.39 -29.34 -31.77
C GLY A 961 10.92 -30.41 -32.75
N VAL A 962 9.68 -30.29 -33.26
CA VAL A 962 9.14 -31.20 -34.29
C VAL A 962 10.02 -31.20 -35.54
N ALA A 963 10.55 -30.05 -35.96
CA ALA A 963 11.48 -29.95 -37.08
C ALA A 963 12.80 -30.71 -36.82
N ILE A 964 13.34 -30.67 -35.59
CA ILE A 964 14.51 -31.47 -35.20
C ILE A 964 14.19 -32.97 -35.27
N VAL A 965 13.04 -33.42 -34.73
CA VAL A 965 12.59 -34.82 -34.84
C VAL A 965 12.51 -35.23 -36.31
N HIS A 966 11.91 -34.39 -37.16
CA HIS A 966 11.78 -34.65 -38.59
C HIS A 966 13.13 -34.79 -39.30
N VAL A 967 14.09 -33.91 -39.01
CA VAL A 967 15.46 -33.98 -39.55
C VAL A 967 16.15 -35.28 -39.11
N VAL A 968 16.11 -35.62 -37.83
CA VAL A 968 16.75 -36.85 -37.33
C VAL A 968 16.11 -38.10 -37.95
N MET A 969 14.77 -38.15 -38.04
CA MET A 969 14.03 -39.25 -38.67
C MET A 969 14.22 -39.37 -40.20
N THR A 970 14.66 -38.29 -40.86
CA THR A 970 14.86 -38.28 -42.33
C THR A 970 16.30 -38.58 -42.73
N TYR A 971 17.27 -38.19 -41.90
CA TYR A 971 18.70 -38.27 -42.23
C TYR A 971 19.51 -39.25 -41.35
N THR A 972 18.88 -39.94 -40.39
CA THR A 972 19.56 -40.94 -39.54
C THR A 972 18.68 -42.16 -39.25
N ASP A 973 19.31 -43.31 -39.07
CA ASP A 973 18.64 -44.57 -38.66
C ASP A 973 18.56 -44.74 -37.13
N TRP A 974 18.74 -43.67 -36.35
CA TRP A 974 18.83 -43.74 -34.87
C TRP A 974 17.49 -44.06 -34.18
N GLY A 975 16.40 -44.06 -34.93
CA GLY A 975 15.07 -44.45 -34.47
C GLY A 975 14.34 -43.38 -33.66
N ILE A 976 13.03 -43.59 -33.48
CA ILE A 976 12.09 -42.59 -32.97
C ILE A 976 12.40 -42.12 -31.54
N HIS A 977 12.91 -42.98 -30.66
CA HIS A 977 13.22 -42.59 -29.28
C HIS A 977 14.44 -41.65 -29.22
N ALA A 978 15.47 -41.87 -30.05
CA ALA A 978 16.59 -40.95 -30.18
C ALA A 978 16.16 -39.62 -30.83
N ALA A 979 15.30 -39.68 -31.86
CA ALA A 979 14.76 -38.49 -32.52
C ALA A 979 13.94 -37.61 -31.56
N HIS A 980 12.99 -38.18 -30.81
CA HIS A 980 12.26 -37.45 -29.76
C HIS A 980 13.19 -36.93 -28.66
N GLY A 981 14.18 -37.71 -28.22
CA GLY A 981 15.17 -37.28 -27.22
C GLY A 981 15.95 -36.03 -27.67
N LEU A 982 16.45 -36.02 -28.91
CA LEU A 982 17.14 -34.87 -29.50
C LEU A 982 16.20 -33.69 -29.76
N GLY A 983 14.96 -33.95 -30.21
CA GLY A 983 13.94 -32.91 -30.40
C GLY A 983 13.59 -32.19 -29.10
N LEU A 984 13.28 -32.95 -28.05
CA LEU A 984 12.97 -32.42 -26.71
C LEU A 984 14.16 -31.70 -26.09
N LEU A 985 15.37 -32.28 -26.18
CA LEU A 985 16.60 -31.62 -25.70
C LEU A 985 16.84 -30.30 -26.45
N GLY A 986 16.68 -30.29 -27.78
CA GLY A 986 16.78 -29.09 -28.61
C GLY A 986 15.77 -28.02 -28.21
N THR A 987 14.48 -28.38 -28.02
CA THR A 987 13.46 -27.46 -27.52
C THR A 987 13.82 -26.93 -26.13
N ASN A 988 14.27 -27.79 -25.20
CA ASN A 988 14.66 -27.37 -23.86
C ASN A 988 15.80 -26.34 -23.88
N LEU A 989 16.84 -26.59 -24.68
CA LEU A 989 17.96 -25.65 -24.85
C LEU A 989 17.49 -24.32 -25.46
N ILE A 990 16.59 -24.34 -26.45
CA ILE A 990 16.01 -23.14 -27.07
C ILE A 990 15.18 -22.34 -26.04
N VAL A 991 14.25 -23.00 -25.33
CA VAL A 991 13.34 -22.37 -24.37
C VAL A 991 14.12 -21.83 -23.16
N ALA A 992 15.05 -22.60 -22.60
CA ALA A 992 15.91 -22.16 -21.51
C ALA A 992 16.79 -20.96 -21.93
N ALA A 993 17.50 -21.08 -23.06
CA ALA A 993 18.38 -20.00 -23.52
C ALA A 993 17.62 -18.72 -23.88
N TYR A 994 16.41 -18.81 -24.45
CA TYR A 994 15.59 -17.63 -24.75
C TYR A 994 14.94 -17.06 -23.48
N GLY A 995 14.32 -17.90 -22.65
CA GLY A 995 13.64 -17.50 -21.42
C GLY A 995 14.58 -16.87 -20.40
N TYR A 996 15.73 -17.50 -20.13
CA TYR A 996 16.74 -16.95 -19.22
C TYR A 996 17.34 -15.65 -19.75
N ARG A 997 17.65 -15.53 -21.05
CA ARG A 997 18.14 -14.27 -21.63
C ARG A 997 17.12 -13.13 -21.51
N LEU A 998 15.83 -13.40 -21.72
CA LEU A 998 14.79 -12.39 -21.54
C LEU A 998 14.64 -11.97 -20.08
N LEU A 999 14.64 -12.92 -19.14
CA LEU A 999 14.49 -12.64 -17.71
C LEU A 999 15.73 -11.91 -17.16
N ASP A 1000 16.93 -12.28 -17.61
CA ASP A 1000 18.17 -11.55 -17.36
C ASP A 1000 18.15 -10.14 -17.94
N LYS A 1001 17.63 -9.95 -19.16
CA LYS A 1001 17.51 -8.63 -19.77
C LYS A 1001 16.56 -7.74 -18.97
N ALA A 1002 15.42 -8.27 -18.53
CA ALA A 1002 14.45 -7.56 -17.70
C ALA A 1002 15.04 -7.21 -16.32
N ALA A 1003 15.78 -8.13 -15.69
CA ALA A 1003 16.49 -7.87 -14.44
C ALA A 1003 17.60 -6.82 -14.58
N ARG A 1004 18.35 -6.84 -15.70
CA ARG A 1004 19.42 -5.84 -15.98
C ARG A 1004 18.90 -4.45 -16.28
N SER A 1005 17.66 -4.30 -16.77
CA SER A 1005 17.02 -2.98 -16.97
C SER A 1005 16.54 -2.31 -15.67
N VAL A 1006 16.57 -3.01 -14.52
CA VAL A 1006 16.18 -2.43 -13.23
C VAL A 1006 17.24 -1.41 -12.76
N THR A 1007 16.78 -0.25 -12.30
CA THR A 1007 17.61 0.85 -11.77
C THR A 1007 17.20 1.22 -10.35
N GLY A 1008 18.02 2.02 -9.66
CA GLY A 1008 17.75 2.45 -8.29
C GLY A 1008 17.76 1.31 -7.26
N ASP A 1009 17.00 1.50 -6.19
CA ASP A 1009 17.01 0.65 -4.99
C ASP A 1009 16.52 -0.78 -5.25
N GLN A 1010 15.70 -0.99 -6.29
CA GLN A 1010 15.25 -2.32 -6.71
C GLN A 1010 16.39 -3.25 -7.15
N LYS A 1011 17.62 -2.74 -7.40
CA LYS A 1011 18.79 -3.55 -7.72
C LYS A 1011 19.20 -4.52 -6.61
N ASP A 1012 18.97 -4.15 -5.36
CA ASP A 1012 19.35 -4.97 -4.20
C ASP A 1012 18.18 -5.77 -3.64
N ALA A 1013 17.09 -5.88 -4.41
CA ALA A 1013 15.92 -6.64 -4.02
C ALA A 1013 16.29 -8.12 -3.77
N ARG A 1014 16.11 -8.54 -2.51
CA ARG A 1014 16.25 -9.93 -2.07
C ARG A 1014 14.87 -10.56 -1.91
N LEU A 1015 14.76 -11.85 -2.24
CA LEU A 1015 13.55 -12.62 -1.91
C LEU A 1015 13.29 -12.64 -0.39
N PRO A 1016 12.02 -12.71 0.03
CA PRO A 1016 11.67 -13.14 1.38
C PRO A 1016 12.25 -14.52 1.72
N ALA A 1017 12.35 -14.83 3.02
CA ALA A 1017 12.86 -16.13 3.47
C ALA A 1017 12.10 -17.30 2.83
N TRP A 1018 12.83 -18.36 2.45
CA TRP A 1018 12.28 -19.52 1.72
C TRP A 1018 11.12 -20.22 2.44
N SER A 1019 11.08 -20.17 3.77
CA SER A 1019 9.97 -20.69 4.58
C SER A 1019 8.65 -19.93 4.34
N ILE A 1020 8.70 -18.62 4.14
CA ILE A 1020 7.55 -17.75 3.83
C ILE A 1020 7.09 -17.98 2.38
N LEU A 1021 8.06 -18.07 1.45
CA LEU A 1021 7.77 -18.42 0.05
C LEU A 1021 7.11 -19.80 -0.04
N TYR A 1022 7.61 -20.79 0.70
CA TYR A 1022 6.96 -22.11 0.83
C TYR A 1022 5.54 -21.99 1.39
N TYR A 1023 5.35 -21.24 2.50
CA TYR A 1023 4.04 -21.09 3.13
C TYR A 1023 2.99 -20.47 2.21
N SER A 1024 3.37 -19.43 1.45
CA SER A 1024 2.50 -18.74 0.49
C SER A 1024 2.24 -19.58 -0.78
N LEU A 1025 3.21 -20.38 -1.23
CA LEU A 1025 3.11 -21.16 -2.48
C LEU A 1025 2.53 -22.57 -2.32
N ARG A 1026 2.63 -23.21 -1.15
CA ARG A 1026 2.26 -24.63 -0.94
C ARG A 1026 0.86 -25.01 -1.40
N LEU A 1027 -0.12 -24.10 -1.30
CA LEU A 1027 -1.50 -24.35 -1.71
C LEU A 1027 -1.67 -24.29 -3.25
N TYR A 1028 -0.93 -23.41 -3.92
CA TYR A 1028 -0.88 -23.35 -5.39
C TYR A 1028 -0.11 -24.55 -5.96
N PHE A 1029 0.98 -24.96 -5.30
CA PHE A 1029 1.72 -26.17 -5.61
C PHE A 1029 0.83 -27.42 -5.53
N LEU A 1030 0.14 -27.60 -4.40
CA LEU A 1030 -0.78 -28.73 -4.19
C LEU A 1030 -1.91 -28.73 -5.22
N TYR A 1031 -2.45 -27.55 -5.59
CA TYR A 1031 -3.47 -27.47 -6.63
C TYR A 1031 -2.93 -27.90 -7.99
N GLY A 1032 -1.73 -27.47 -8.39
CA GLY A 1032 -1.10 -27.90 -9.64
C GLY A 1032 -0.92 -29.41 -9.72
N MET A 1033 -0.39 -30.02 -8.67
CA MET A 1033 -0.23 -31.48 -8.58
C MET A 1033 -1.59 -32.21 -8.66
N LEU A 1034 -2.60 -31.75 -7.92
CA LEU A 1034 -3.95 -32.34 -7.95
C LEU A 1034 -4.65 -32.15 -9.30
N TYR A 1035 -4.43 -31.03 -10.00
CA TYR A 1035 -5.01 -30.78 -11.32
C TYR A 1035 -4.48 -31.76 -12.37
N PHE A 1036 -3.15 -31.94 -12.45
CA PHE A 1036 -2.57 -32.89 -13.39
C PHE A 1036 -2.81 -34.35 -12.97
N GLY A 1037 -2.85 -34.64 -11.66
CA GLY A 1037 -3.30 -35.96 -11.17
C GLY A 1037 -4.73 -36.26 -11.61
N TYR A 1038 -5.65 -35.31 -11.44
CA TYR A 1038 -7.04 -35.43 -11.86
C TYR A 1038 -7.20 -35.74 -13.36
N LEU A 1039 -6.36 -35.14 -14.21
CA LEU A 1039 -6.43 -35.24 -15.67
C LEU A 1039 -5.95 -36.59 -16.25
N TYR A 1040 -5.17 -37.37 -15.47
CA TYR A 1040 -4.50 -38.58 -15.95
C TYR A 1040 -4.71 -39.85 -15.11
N LEU A 1041 -5.18 -39.76 -13.85
CA LEU A 1041 -5.32 -40.93 -12.98
C LEU A 1041 -6.34 -41.97 -13.49
N ASP A 1042 -7.38 -41.55 -14.20
CA ASP A 1042 -8.36 -42.45 -14.82
C ASP A 1042 -7.72 -43.32 -15.92
N ARG A 1043 -6.75 -42.78 -16.66
CA ARG A 1043 -5.99 -43.52 -17.68
C ARG A 1043 -5.23 -44.67 -17.03
N LEU A 1044 -4.50 -44.40 -15.94
CA LEU A 1044 -3.77 -45.43 -15.17
C LEU A 1044 -4.71 -46.51 -14.56
N VAL A 1045 -5.89 -46.11 -14.11
CA VAL A 1045 -6.92 -47.04 -13.60
C VAL A 1045 -7.52 -47.92 -14.71
N GLY A 1046 -7.67 -47.38 -15.93
CA GLY A 1046 -8.08 -48.16 -17.10
C GLY A 1046 -6.98 -49.10 -17.61
N TRP A 1047 -5.74 -48.62 -17.71
CA TRP A 1047 -4.58 -49.40 -18.19
C TRP A 1047 -4.18 -50.55 -17.27
N SER A 1048 -4.50 -50.49 -15.98
CA SER A 1048 -4.30 -51.58 -15.02
C SER A 1048 -5.46 -52.58 -14.99
N ALA A 1049 -6.48 -52.44 -15.85
CA ALA A 1049 -7.64 -53.34 -15.93
C ALA A 1049 -7.61 -54.20 -17.20
N SER A 1050 -8.02 -55.47 -17.07
CA SER A 1050 -8.00 -56.44 -18.16
C SER A 1050 -8.87 -57.66 -17.86
N GLU A 1051 -9.44 -58.24 -18.91
CA GLU A 1051 -10.09 -59.57 -18.89
C GLU A 1051 -9.08 -60.71 -19.14
N GLN A 1052 -7.90 -60.39 -19.68
CA GLN A 1052 -6.80 -61.31 -19.95
C GLN A 1052 -5.55 -60.92 -19.12
N PRO A 1053 -4.62 -61.85 -18.83
CA PRO A 1053 -3.38 -61.51 -18.12
C PRO A 1053 -2.63 -60.37 -18.82
N LEU A 1054 -2.29 -59.31 -18.07
CA LEU A 1054 -1.54 -58.18 -18.61
C LEU A 1054 -0.04 -58.55 -18.72
N PRO A 1055 0.68 -58.12 -19.77
CA PRO A 1055 2.13 -58.30 -19.86
C PRO A 1055 2.91 -57.59 -18.74
N TYR A 1056 2.42 -56.42 -18.31
CA TYR A 1056 2.96 -55.61 -17.22
C TYR A 1056 1.81 -55.02 -16.39
N ILE A 1057 2.09 -54.56 -15.16
CA ILE A 1057 1.07 -54.09 -14.19
C ILE A 1057 0.23 -52.89 -14.70
N ILE A 1058 0.77 -52.13 -15.65
CA ILE A 1058 0.07 -51.06 -16.37
C ILE A 1058 0.32 -51.29 -17.86
N TRP A 1059 -0.74 -51.31 -18.68
CA TRP A 1059 -0.65 -51.52 -20.13
C TRP A 1059 -1.53 -50.52 -20.90
N PHE A 1060 -0.91 -49.76 -21.80
CA PHE A 1060 -1.57 -48.75 -22.62
C PHE A 1060 -2.67 -49.37 -23.48
N ARG A 1061 -3.87 -48.78 -23.45
CA ARG A 1061 -5.04 -49.28 -24.19
C ARG A 1061 -5.35 -48.35 -25.35
N THR A 1062 -4.89 -48.70 -26.56
CA THR A 1062 -5.08 -47.86 -27.76
C THR A 1062 -6.54 -47.39 -27.98
N PRO A 1063 -7.59 -48.22 -27.79
CA PRO A 1063 -8.97 -47.77 -27.96
C PRO A 1063 -9.45 -46.79 -26.88
N TYR A 1064 -8.95 -46.90 -25.65
CA TYR A 1064 -9.30 -45.97 -24.57
C TYR A 1064 -8.66 -44.60 -24.83
N GLU A 1065 -7.35 -44.60 -25.09
CA GLU A 1065 -6.56 -43.39 -25.28
C GLU A 1065 -7.00 -42.59 -26.50
N LEU A 1066 -7.29 -43.28 -27.60
CA LEU A 1066 -7.84 -42.65 -28.79
C LEU A 1066 -9.18 -41.95 -28.48
N GLY A 1067 -10.05 -42.56 -27.67
CA GLY A 1067 -11.31 -41.94 -27.23
C GLY A 1067 -11.09 -40.68 -26.38
N MET A 1068 -10.17 -40.74 -25.42
CA MET A 1068 -9.80 -39.62 -24.55
C MET A 1068 -9.19 -38.45 -25.34
N ASP A 1069 -8.29 -38.73 -26.27
CA ASP A 1069 -7.53 -37.70 -27.00
C ASP A 1069 -8.39 -37.00 -28.07
N TRP A 1070 -9.33 -37.71 -28.72
CA TRP A 1070 -10.35 -37.06 -29.55
C TRP A 1070 -11.32 -36.20 -28.71
N ALA A 1071 -11.65 -36.63 -27.49
CA ALA A 1071 -12.51 -35.85 -26.60
C ALA A 1071 -11.84 -34.55 -26.11
N LEU A 1072 -10.51 -34.52 -25.95
CA LEU A 1072 -9.74 -33.30 -25.62
C LEU A 1072 -9.92 -32.17 -26.64
N ILE A 1073 -10.30 -32.42 -27.88
CA ILE A 1073 -10.58 -31.34 -28.86
C ILE A 1073 -11.77 -30.49 -28.39
N SER A 1074 -12.78 -31.10 -27.76
CA SER A 1074 -13.93 -30.37 -27.22
C SER A 1074 -13.58 -29.45 -26.04
N LEU A 1075 -12.42 -29.65 -25.40
CA LEU A 1075 -11.93 -28.83 -24.31
C LEU A 1075 -11.41 -27.46 -24.79
N VAL A 1076 -10.88 -27.39 -26.03
CA VAL A 1076 -10.18 -26.22 -26.59
C VAL A 1076 -11.07 -24.99 -26.64
N PHE A 1077 -12.30 -25.14 -27.14
CA PHE A 1077 -13.25 -24.03 -27.27
C PHE A 1077 -13.77 -23.57 -25.88
N SER A 1078 -14.00 -24.51 -24.97
CA SER A 1078 -14.50 -24.22 -23.61
C SER A 1078 -13.44 -23.50 -22.75
N ILE A 1079 -12.15 -23.86 -22.86
CA ILE A 1079 -11.07 -23.17 -22.14
C ILE A 1079 -10.90 -21.71 -22.61
N ALA A 1080 -11.11 -21.42 -23.89
CA ALA A 1080 -10.97 -20.06 -24.42
C ALA A 1080 -11.90 -19.03 -23.74
N LEU A 1081 -13.05 -19.46 -23.21
CA LEU A 1081 -13.96 -18.60 -22.46
C LEU A 1081 -13.36 -18.13 -21.11
N LEU A 1082 -12.49 -18.92 -20.47
CA LEU A 1082 -11.90 -18.55 -19.17
C LEU A 1082 -11.06 -17.27 -19.28
N GLU A 1083 -10.31 -17.11 -20.38
CA GLU A 1083 -9.53 -15.88 -20.68
C GLU A 1083 -10.45 -14.67 -20.90
N TYR A 1084 -11.61 -14.83 -21.54
CA TYR A 1084 -12.60 -13.76 -21.63
C TYR A 1084 -13.19 -13.41 -20.26
N THR A 1085 -13.63 -14.42 -19.49
CA THR A 1085 -14.29 -14.20 -18.19
C THR A 1085 -13.38 -13.48 -17.20
N ILE A 1086 -12.09 -13.84 -17.09
CA ILE A 1086 -11.14 -13.19 -16.19
C ILE A 1086 -10.93 -11.72 -16.55
N ASN A 1087 -10.71 -11.41 -17.84
CA ASN A 1087 -10.46 -10.05 -18.30
C ASN A 1087 -11.71 -9.18 -18.18
N GLU A 1088 -12.90 -9.72 -18.49
CA GLU A 1088 -14.16 -8.99 -18.32
C GLU A 1088 -14.41 -8.70 -16.83
N PHE A 1089 -14.32 -9.71 -15.95
CA PHE A 1089 -14.46 -9.57 -14.49
C PHE A 1089 -13.51 -8.53 -13.90
N ALA A 1090 -12.22 -8.59 -14.25
CA ALA A 1090 -11.22 -7.62 -13.81
C ALA A 1090 -11.53 -6.20 -14.30
N SER A 1091 -12.09 -6.04 -15.51
CA SER A 1091 -12.40 -4.72 -16.06
C SER A 1091 -13.65 -4.07 -15.47
N ILE A 1092 -14.61 -4.87 -14.97
CA ILE A 1092 -15.88 -4.34 -14.41
C ILE A 1092 -15.86 -4.16 -12.88
N ILE A 1093 -14.90 -4.76 -12.16
CA ILE A 1093 -14.95 -4.81 -10.69
C ILE A 1093 -14.87 -3.42 -10.04
N ILE A 1094 -13.85 -2.63 -10.37
CA ILE A 1094 -13.67 -1.27 -9.83
C ILE A 1094 -14.81 -0.31 -10.28
N PRO A 1095 -15.20 -0.23 -11.57
CA PRO A 1095 -16.32 0.61 -11.98
C PRO A 1095 -17.64 0.25 -11.28
N THR A 1096 -17.91 -1.05 -11.07
CA THR A 1096 -19.11 -1.49 -10.37
C THR A 1096 -19.06 -1.14 -8.88
N GLN A 1097 -17.90 -1.25 -8.23
CA GLN A 1097 -17.74 -0.83 -6.83
C GLN A 1097 -17.92 0.68 -6.62
N LYS A 1098 -17.52 1.51 -7.59
CA LYS A 1098 -17.77 2.95 -7.58
C LYS A 1098 -19.26 3.29 -7.80
N ARG A 1099 -19.98 2.48 -8.59
CA ARG A 1099 -21.41 2.66 -8.90
C ARG A 1099 -22.34 2.44 -7.69
N PHE A 1100 -22.03 1.45 -6.85
CA PHE A 1100 -22.87 1.12 -5.69
C PHE A 1100 -22.44 1.93 -4.47
N GLN A 1101 -23.37 2.67 -3.86
CA GLN A 1101 -23.19 3.22 -2.53
C GLN A 1101 -23.00 2.09 -1.50
N ALA A 1102 -22.27 2.37 -0.43
CA ALA A 1102 -21.96 1.44 0.64
C ALA A 1102 -23.20 0.83 1.32
N PHE A 1103 -24.32 1.56 1.34
CA PHE A 1103 -25.59 1.07 1.88
C PHE A 1103 -26.29 0.03 0.95
N ASP A 1104 -25.90 -0.10 -0.32
CA ASP A 1104 -26.36 -1.17 -1.24
C ASP A 1104 -25.24 -2.16 -1.66
N ILE A 1105 -24.39 -2.55 -0.71
CA ILE A 1105 -23.47 -3.70 -0.87
C ILE A 1105 -24.24 -4.97 -1.30
N ALA A 1106 -25.48 -5.14 -0.85
CA ALA A 1106 -26.33 -6.24 -1.27
C ALA A 1106 -26.64 -6.19 -2.78
N GLY A 1107 -26.85 -5.00 -3.36
CA GLY A 1107 -27.01 -4.78 -4.80
C GLY A 1107 -25.75 -5.10 -5.59
N HIS A 1108 -24.60 -4.62 -5.11
CA HIS A 1108 -23.29 -4.99 -5.64
C HIS A 1108 -23.10 -6.52 -5.70
N ASN A 1109 -23.33 -7.23 -4.60
CA ASN A 1109 -23.15 -8.69 -4.55
C ASN A 1109 -24.20 -9.44 -5.41
N ARG A 1110 -25.45 -8.92 -5.51
CA ARG A 1110 -26.46 -9.44 -6.45
C ARG A 1110 -26.04 -9.24 -7.90
N TYR A 1111 -25.42 -8.12 -8.25
CA TYR A 1111 -24.90 -7.86 -9.59
C TYR A 1111 -23.86 -8.90 -9.99
N PHE A 1112 -22.84 -9.14 -9.16
CA PHE A 1112 -21.80 -10.12 -9.45
C PHE A 1112 -22.30 -11.57 -9.44
N THR A 1113 -23.27 -11.89 -8.58
CA THR A 1113 -23.96 -13.19 -8.63
C THR A 1113 -24.69 -13.38 -9.98
N ARG A 1114 -25.35 -12.34 -10.51
CA ARG A 1114 -26.01 -12.39 -11.84
C ARG A 1114 -24.99 -12.44 -12.99
N PHE A 1115 -23.86 -11.72 -12.89
CA PHE A 1115 -22.75 -11.81 -13.85
C PHE A 1115 -22.22 -13.24 -13.92
N TYR A 1116 -21.87 -13.82 -12.77
CA TYR A 1116 -21.39 -15.19 -12.66
C TYR A 1116 -22.37 -16.22 -13.27
N LEU A 1117 -23.68 -16.10 -12.97
CA LEU A 1117 -24.71 -16.98 -13.52
C LEU A 1117 -24.87 -16.84 -15.06
N ARG A 1118 -24.65 -15.64 -15.61
CA ARG A 1118 -24.61 -15.45 -17.08
C ARG A 1118 -23.38 -16.10 -17.71
N GLN A 1119 -22.21 -15.95 -17.08
CA GLN A 1119 -20.96 -16.52 -17.58
C GLN A 1119 -20.96 -18.06 -17.50
N ILE A 1120 -21.52 -18.66 -16.44
CA ILE A 1120 -21.62 -20.13 -16.33
C ILE A 1120 -22.66 -20.70 -17.32
N LEU A 1121 -23.74 -19.98 -17.61
CA LEU A 1121 -24.69 -20.35 -18.66
C LEU A 1121 -24.04 -20.29 -20.06
N LEU A 1122 -23.26 -19.24 -20.33
CA LEU A 1122 -22.47 -19.11 -21.56
C LEU A 1122 -21.44 -20.24 -21.68
N LEU A 1123 -20.76 -20.62 -20.59
CA LEU A 1123 -19.83 -21.74 -20.56
C LEU A 1123 -20.54 -23.07 -20.89
N ILE A 1124 -21.69 -23.34 -20.30
CA ILE A 1124 -22.48 -24.56 -20.57
C ILE A 1124 -22.94 -24.58 -22.03
N LEU A 1125 -23.39 -23.45 -22.58
CA LEU A 1125 -23.77 -23.34 -23.99
C LEU A 1125 -22.58 -23.63 -24.92
N ILE A 1126 -21.42 -23.00 -24.68
CA ILE A 1126 -20.21 -23.23 -25.47
C ILE A 1126 -19.72 -24.67 -25.33
N ALA A 1127 -19.80 -25.27 -24.14
CA ALA A 1127 -19.46 -26.68 -23.92
C ALA A 1127 -20.35 -27.63 -24.74
N VAL A 1128 -21.67 -27.44 -24.72
CA VAL A 1128 -22.61 -28.24 -25.53
C VAL A 1128 -22.33 -28.06 -27.02
N VAL A 1129 -22.16 -26.82 -27.49
CA VAL A 1129 -21.80 -26.51 -28.89
C VAL A 1129 -20.45 -27.14 -29.25
N SER A 1130 -19.47 -27.14 -28.35
CA SER A 1130 -18.14 -27.71 -28.55
C SER A 1130 -18.17 -29.23 -28.69
N ILE A 1131 -18.94 -29.93 -27.84
CA ILE A 1131 -19.16 -31.38 -27.96
C ILE A 1131 -19.82 -31.72 -29.30
N ILE A 1132 -20.88 -30.98 -29.67
CA ILE A 1132 -21.60 -31.18 -30.95
C ILE A 1132 -20.68 -30.89 -32.15
N ALA A 1133 -19.94 -29.78 -32.12
CA ALA A 1133 -19.00 -29.41 -33.19
C ALA A 1133 -17.85 -30.42 -33.32
N THR A 1134 -17.31 -30.92 -32.19
CA THR A 1134 -16.29 -31.97 -32.18
C THR A 1134 -16.84 -33.28 -32.76
N TYR A 1135 -18.07 -33.66 -32.40
CA TYR A 1135 -18.74 -34.83 -32.98
C TYR A 1135 -18.91 -34.71 -34.50
N TYR A 1136 -19.35 -33.55 -35.00
CA TYR A 1136 -19.46 -33.32 -36.44
C TYR A 1136 -18.10 -33.23 -37.15
N ALA A 1137 -17.07 -32.68 -36.51
CA ALA A 1137 -15.71 -32.65 -37.05
C ALA A 1137 -15.12 -34.07 -37.16
N VAL A 1138 -15.26 -34.88 -36.10
CA VAL A 1138 -14.79 -36.27 -36.06
C VAL A 1138 -15.56 -37.12 -37.08
N THR A 1139 -16.89 -37.00 -37.17
CA THR A 1139 -17.68 -37.73 -38.17
C THR A 1139 -17.44 -37.25 -39.61
N TRP A 1140 -17.10 -35.98 -39.83
CA TRP A 1140 -16.64 -35.49 -41.14
C TRP A 1140 -15.30 -36.11 -41.55
N LEU A 1141 -14.36 -36.29 -40.60
CA LEU A 1141 -13.07 -36.93 -40.85
C LEU A 1141 -13.19 -38.37 -41.35
N ARG A 1142 -14.34 -39.04 -41.18
CA ARG A 1142 -14.63 -40.38 -41.74
C ARG A 1142 -14.41 -40.47 -43.26
N ARG A 1143 -14.44 -39.35 -43.98
CA ARG A 1143 -14.06 -39.28 -45.41
C ARG A 1143 -12.57 -39.60 -45.68
N TYR A 1144 -11.76 -39.63 -44.62
CA TYR A 1144 -10.33 -39.91 -44.63
C TYR A 1144 -9.99 -41.19 -43.83
N GLU A 1145 -10.83 -42.23 -43.93
CA GLU A 1145 -10.55 -43.59 -43.38
C GLU A 1145 -9.24 -44.22 -43.92
N GLU A 1146 -8.59 -43.60 -44.92
CA GLU A 1146 -7.19 -43.86 -45.31
C GLU A 1146 -6.19 -43.65 -44.14
N ILE A 1147 -6.46 -42.69 -43.25
CA ILE A 1147 -5.62 -42.36 -42.10
C ILE A 1147 -5.89 -43.35 -40.97
N LYS A 1148 -4.85 -44.08 -40.53
CA LYS A 1148 -4.91 -45.08 -39.44
C LYS A 1148 -5.66 -44.56 -38.19
N LEU A 1149 -5.32 -43.36 -37.71
CA LEU A 1149 -5.94 -42.72 -36.54
C LEU A 1149 -7.46 -42.56 -36.66
N VAL A 1150 -7.96 -42.23 -37.85
CA VAL A 1150 -9.39 -42.04 -38.15
C VAL A 1150 -10.08 -43.39 -38.26
N ARG A 1151 -9.46 -44.33 -38.98
CA ARG A 1151 -9.96 -45.71 -39.15
C ARG A 1151 -10.13 -46.42 -37.80
N ASP A 1152 -9.09 -46.38 -36.96
CA ASP A 1152 -9.09 -47.06 -35.66
C ASP A 1152 -10.09 -46.44 -34.68
N PHE A 1153 -10.45 -45.15 -34.85
CA PHE A 1153 -11.51 -44.51 -34.06
C PHE A 1153 -12.89 -45.11 -34.34
N PHE A 1154 -13.26 -45.24 -35.63
CA PHE A 1154 -14.57 -45.77 -36.02
C PHE A 1154 -14.66 -47.30 -35.98
N LYS A 1155 -13.53 -48.01 -35.94
CA LYS A 1155 -13.48 -49.48 -35.94
C LYS A 1155 -13.85 -50.12 -34.61
N ASN A 1156 -13.65 -49.44 -33.47
CA ASN A 1156 -13.82 -50.03 -32.15
C ASN A 1156 -14.91 -49.31 -31.32
N PRO A 1157 -15.97 -50.02 -30.86
CA PRO A 1157 -17.05 -49.41 -30.07
C PRO A 1157 -16.58 -48.85 -28.71
N ILE A 1158 -15.49 -49.38 -28.15
CA ILE A 1158 -14.89 -48.87 -26.90
C ILE A 1158 -14.40 -47.43 -27.09
N THR A 1159 -13.77 -47.13 -28.22
CA THR A 1159 -13.27 -45.78 -28.53
C THR A 1159 -14.41 -44.76 -28.55
N PHE A 1160 -15.54 -45.12 -29.15
CA PHE A 1160 -16.73 -44.25 -29.23
C PHE A 1160 -17.40 -44.04 -27.87
N PHE A 1161 -17.48 -45.08 -27.04
CA PHE A 1161 -17.98 -44.97 -25.66
C PHE A 1161 -17.09 -44.06 -24.80
N VAL A 1162 -15.78 -44.29 -24.82
CA VAL A 1162 -14.81 -43.48 -24.05
C VAL A 1162 -14.81 -42.04 -24.54
N TYR A 1163 -14.89 -41.79 -25.85
CA TYR A 1163 -15.05 -40.45 -26.42
C TYR A 1163 -16.23 -39.68 -25.81
N TRP A 1164 -17.42 -40.27 -25.74
CA TRP A 1164 -18.58 -39.57 -25.17
C TRP A 1164 -18.48 -39.36 -23.66
N ALA A 1165 -18.02 -40.36 -22.91
CA ALA A 1165 -17.80 -40.23 -21.47
C ALA A 1165 -16.76 -39.14 -21.16
N ALA A 1166 -15.64 -39.13 -21.88
CA ALA A 1166 -14.57 -38.17 -21.74
C ALA A 1166 -14.97 -36.76 -22.23
N ALA A 1167 -15.72 -36.62 -23.33
CA ALA A 1167 -16.15 -35.30 -23.82
C ALA A 1167 -17.07 -34.58 -22.82
N VAL A 1168 -17.97 -35.33 -22.18
CA VAL A 1168 -18.78 -34.84 -21.06
C VAL A 1168 -17.90 -34.56 -19.84
N GLY A 1169 -17.00 -35.48 -19.47
CA GLY A 1169 -16.08 -35.35 -18.34
C GLY A 1169 -15.14 -34.15 -18.42
N TYR A 1170 -14.52 -33.90 -19.57
CA TYR A 1170 -13.66 -32.73 -19.81
C TYR A 1170 -14.44 -31.42 -19.73
N ASN A 1171 -15.63 -31.34 -20.33
CA ASN A 1171 -16.42 -30.10 -20.29
C ASN A 1171 -17.00 -29.80 -18.90
N LEU A 1172 -17.40 -30.82 -18.13
CA LEU A 1172 -17.73 -30.66 -16.71
C LEU A 1172 -16.51 -30.22 -15.88
N MET A 1173 -15.32 -30.74 -16.17
CA MET A 1173 -14.07 -30.28 -15.53
C MET A 1173 -13.81 -28.79 -15.80
N VAL A 1174 -14.12 -28.27 -16.99
CA VAL A 1174 -14.01 -26.82 -17.27
C VAL A 1174 -14.87 -25.98 -16.34
N VAL A 1175 -16.06 -26.45 -15.95
CA VAL A 1175 -16.90 -25.74 -14.96
C VAL A 1175 -16.18 -25.64 -13.61
N GLY A 1176 -15.46 -26.69 -13.20
CA GLY A 1176 -14.57 -26.65 -12.03
C GLY A 1176 -13.40 -25.67 -12.19
N LEU A 1177 -12.72 -25.70 -13.34
CA LEU A 1177 -11.60 -24.80 -13.65
C LEU A 1177 -12.02 -23.32 -13.73
N PHE A 1178 -13.18 -23.03 -14.33
CA PHE A 1178 -13.80 -21.72 -14.42
C PHE A 1178 -14.07 -21.11 -13.04
N ASN A 1179 -14.56 -21.93 -12.10
CA ASN A 1179 -14.66 -21.53 -10.70
C ASN A 1179 -13.27 -21.30 -10.06
N GLY A 1180 -12.30 -22.15 -10.40
CA GLY A 1180 -10.88 -21.98 -10.06
C GLY A 1180 -10.31 -20.62 -10.45
N VAL A 1181 -10.63 -20.10 -11.65
CA VAL A 1181 -10.20 -18.77 -12.11
C VAL A 1181 -10.59 -17.68 -11.10
N PHE A 1182 -11.87 -17.61 -10.69
CA PHE A 1182 -12.30 -16.63 -9.68
C PHE A 1182 -11.63 -16.84 -8.32
N PHE A 1183 -11.43 -18.10 -7.90
CA PHE A 1183 -10.73 -18.43 -6.66
C PHE A 1183 -9.28 -17.92 -6.65
N PHE A 1184 -8.52 -18.08 -7.74
CA PHE A 1184 -7.14 -17.59 -7.81
C PHE A 1184 -7.05 -16.08 -8.03
N SER A 1185 -8.01 -15.49 -8.74
CA SER A 1185 -8.14 -14.02 -8.86
C SER A 1185 -8.26 -13.36 -7.49
N LEU A 1186 -9.09 -13.94 -6.64
CA LEU A 1186 -9.37 -13.45 -5.29
C LEU A 1186 -8.41 -14.06 -4.23
N SER A 1187 -7.25 -14.57 -4.64
CA SER A 1187 -6.22 -15.12 -3.75
C SER A 1187 -6.72 -16.21 -2.76
N ARG A 1188 -7.78 -16.96 -3.11
CA ARG A 1188 -8.41 -18.01 -2.28
C ARG A 1188 -8.23 -19.41 -2.88
N PRO A 1189 -7.06 -20.08 -2.76
CA PRO A 1189 -6.85 -21.43 -3.30
C PRO A 1189 -7.60 -22.55 -2.56
N ILE A 1190 -8.00 -22.34 -1.29
CA ILE A 1190 -8.59 -23.40 -0.45
C ILE A 1190 -9.92 -23.97 -1.01
N PRO A 1191 -10.89 -23.16 -1.46
CA PRO A 1191 -12.08 -23.68 -2.15
C PRO A 1191 -11.80 -24.53 -3.38
N ALA A 1192 -10.76 -24.20 -4.17
CA ALA A 1192 -10.35 -25.00 -5.32
C ALA A 1192 -9.87 -26.39 -4.88
N LEU A 1193 -8.96 -26.43 -3.89
CA LEU A 1193 -8.45 -27.66 -3.28
C LEU A 1193 -9.56 -28.54 -2.69
N ARG A 1194 -10.48 -27.94 -1.92
CA ARG A 1194 -11.64 -28.63 -1.32
C ARG A 1194 -12.65 -29.16 -2.36
N SER A 1195 -12.57 -28.71 -3.61
CA SER A 1195 -13.41 -29.19 -4.71
C SER A 1195 -12.70 -30.29 -5.53
N ILE A 1196 -11.41 -30.12 -5.86
CA ILE A 1196 -10.70 -31.05 -6.75
C ILE A 1196 -10.20 -32.31 -6.03
N ALA A 1197 -9.80 -32.23 -4.76
CA ALA A 1197 -9.33 -33.40 -4.00
C ALA A 1197 -10.39 -34.51 -3.85
N PRO A 1198 -11.64 -34.24 -3.40
CA PRO A 1198 -12.68 -35.28 -3.34
C PRO A 1198 -13.13 -35.73 -4.74
N ALA A 1199 -13.11 -34.85 -5.74
CA ALA A 1199 -13.41 -35.23 -7.13
C ALA A 1199 -12.38 -36.21 -7.70
N MET A 1200 -11.08 -36.01 -7.43
CA MET A 1200 -10.01 -36.92 -7.82
C MET A 1200 -10.15 -38.28 -7.13
N LEU A 1201 -10.49 -38.30 -5.84
CA LEU A 1201 -10.75 -39.53 -5.11
C LEU A 1201 -11.95 -40.30 -5.70
N ILE A 1202 -13.05 -39.60 -6.02
CA ILE A 1202 -14.23 -40.21 -6.63
C ILE A 1202 -13.95 -40.70 -8.04
N ASN A 1203 -13.17 -39.96 -8.84
CA ASN A 1203 -12.69 -40.42 -10.16
C ASN A 1203 -11.98 -41.78 -10.03
N VAL A 1204 -10.98 -41.86 -9.17
CA VAL A 1204 -10.21 -43.10 -8.94
C VAL A 1204 -11.09 -44.22 -8.38
N LEU A 1205 -11.93 -43.98 -7.37
CA LEU A 1205 -12.74 -45.02 -6.74
C LEU A 1205 -13.85 -45.57 -7.67
N VAL A 1206 -14.59 -44.70 -8.36
CA VAL A 1206 -15.64 -45.11 -9.29
C VAL A 1206 -15.03 -45.74 -10.54
N GLY A 1207 -13.96 -45.14 -11.07
CA GLY A 1207 -13.21 -45.69 -12.20
C GLY A 1207 -12.65 -47.08 -11.88
N PHE A 1208 -12.07 -47.26 -10.68
CA PHE A 1208 -11.50 -48.55 -10.26
C PHE A 1208 -12.57 -49.61 -9.98
N LEU A 1209 -13.73 -49.23 -9.42
CA LEU A 1209 -14.82 -50.18 -9.25
C LEU A 1209 -15.33 -50.65 -10.60
N LEU A 1210 -15.70 -49.73 -11.50
CA LEU A 1210 -16.30 -50.06 -12.78
C LEU A 1210 -15.31 -50.71 -13.76
N SER A 1211 -14.02 -50.34 -13.73
CA SER A 1211 -13.00 -50.97 -14.57
C SER A 1211 -12.73 -52.43 -14.21
N ARG A 1212 -13.12 -52.85 -12.98
CA ARG A 1212 -12.96 -54.23 -12.46
C ARG A 1212 -14.26 -55.04 -12.58
N THR A 1213 -15.42 -54.41 -12.44
CA THR A 1213 -16.73 -55.11 -12.47
C THR A 1213 -17.43 -55.10 -13.83
N VAL A 1214 -17.15 -54.12 -14.70
CA VAL A 1214 -17.82 -53.96 -16.01
C VAL A 1214 -16.83 -54.03 -17.17
N GLY A 1215 -15.65 -53.42 -17.02
CA GLY A 1215 -14.56 -53.48 -18.00
C GLY A 1215 -13.78 -52.18 -18.10
N TYR A 1216 -12.53 -52.26 -18.58
CA TYR A 1216 -11.55 -51.15 -18.48
C TYR A 1216 -12.03 -49.81 -19.06
N ALA A 1217 -12.87 -49.85 -20.10
CA ALA A 1217 -13.49 -48.69 -20.73
C ALA A 1217 -14.26 -47.78 -19.74
N TYR A 1218 -14.86 -48.36 -18.70
CA TYR A 1218 -15.66 -47.64 -17.73
C TYR A 1218 -14.84 -46.81 -16.72
N SER A 1219 -13.51 -46.84 -16.79
CA SER A 1219 -12.67 -45.87 -16.07
C SER A 1219 -13.02 -44.42 -16.45
N ALA A 1220 -13.40 -44.18 -17.72
CA ALA A 1220 -13.84 -42.87 -18.22
C ALA A 1220 -15.18 -42.40 -17.59
N VAL A 1221 -16.00 -43.32 -17.07
CA VAL A 1221 -17.20 -42.97 -16.30
C VAL A 1221 -16.80 -42.46 -14.91
N GLY A 1222 -15.74 -43.01 -14.31
CA GLY A 1222 -15.12 -42.46 -13.11
C GLY A 1222 -14.73 -40.99 -13.31
N MET A 1223 -14.04 -40.69 -14.40
CA MET A 1223 -13.66 -39.32 -14.77
C MET A 1223 -14.88 -38.40 -14.97
N ALA A 1224 -15.93 -38.86 -15.66
CA ALA A 1224 -17.16 -38.08 -15.84
C ALA A 1224 -17.88 -37.77 -14.50
N VAL A 1225 -17.98 -38.76 -13.60
CA VAL A 1225 -18.60 -38.62 -12.27
C VAL A 1225 -17.75 -37.73 -11.36
N GLY A 1226 -16.43 -37.89 -11.37
CA GLY A 1226 -15.50 -36.99 -10.68
C GLY A 1226 -15.66 -35.54 -11.15
N SER A 1227 -15.83 -35.32 -12.45
CA SER A 1227 -15.92 -33.98 -13.03
C SER A 1227 -17.25 -33.32 -12.67
N LEU A 1228 -18.33 -34.09 -12.60
CA LEU A 1228 -19.61 -33.62 -12.07
C LEU A 1228 -19.47 -33.16 -10.60
N VAL A 1229 -18.79 -33.94 -9.76
CA VAL A 1229 -18.54 -33.56 -8.36
C VAL A 1229 -17.66 -32.31 -8.26
N PHE A 1230 -16.60 -32.21 -9.07
CA PHE A 1230 -15.75 -31.02 -9.12
C PHE A 1230 -16.56 -29.78 -9.50
N ALA A 1231 -17.36 -29.87 -10.57
CA ALA A 1231 -18.24 -28.80 -11.03
C ALA A 1231 -19.23 -28.35 -9.95
N LEU A 1232 -19.90 -29.29 -9.28
CA LEU A 1232 -20.91 -29.00 -8.25
C LEU A 1232 -20.32 -28.38 -6.98
N LEU A 1233 -19.22 -28.94 -6.45
CA LEU A 1233 -18.54 -28.41 -5.27
C LEU A 1233 -17.94 -27.03 -5.53
N ALA A 1234 -17.25 -26.86 -6.66
CA ALA A 1234 -16.65 -25.59 -7.03
C ALA A 1234 -17.72 -24.52 -7.27
N THR A 1235 -18.84 -24.85 -7.93
CA THR A 1235 -19.97 -23.93 -8.13
C THR A 1235 -20.62 -23.52 -6.81
N ARG A 1236 -20.82 -24.46 -5.88
CA ARG A 1236 -21.32 -24.15 -4.52
C ARG A 1236 -20.40 -23.17 -3.79
N HIS A 1237 -19.09 -23.35 -3.88
CA HIS A 1237 -18.12 -22.44 -3.28
C HIS A 1237 -18.08 -21.07 -3.97
N ALA A 1238 -18.11 -21.02 -5.31
CA ALA A 1238 -18.12 -19.78 -6.07
C ALA A 1238 -19.38 -18.95 -5.80
N LEU A 1239 -20.55 -19.58 -5.65
CA LEU A 1239 -21.78 -18.89 -5.22
C LEU A 1239 -21.68 -18.33 -3.79
N LYS A 1240 -20.96 -18.97 -2.86
CA LYS A 1240 -20.69 -18.39 -1.52
C LYS A 1240 -19.77 -17.15 -1.64
N VAL A 1241 -18.80 -17.18 -2.55
CA VAL A 1241 -17.91 -16.05 -2.84
C VAL A 1241 -18.67 -14.88 -3.46
N MET A 1242 -19.40 -15.09 -4.55
CA MET A 1242 -20.11 -14.02 -5.28
C MET A 1242 -21.20 -13.32 -4.46
N ARG A 1243 -21.82 -14.03 -3.50
CA ARG A 1243 -22.79 -13.46 -2.56
C ARG A 1243 -22.17 -12.51 -1.51
N ASN A 1244 -20.86 -12.56 -1.31
CA ASN A 1244 -20.12 -11.76 -0.33
C ASN A 1244 -18.86 -11.14 -1.00
N LEU A 1245 -18.99 -10.72 -2.26
CA LEU A 1245 -17.82 -10.34 -3.07
C LEU A 1245 -17.12 -9.10 -2.51
N ASP A 1246 -17.84 -8.20 -1.86
CA ASP A 1246 -17.29 -7.08 -1.08
C ASP A 1246 -16.16 -7.55 -0.14
N TYR A 1247 -16.43 -8.56 0.70
CA TYR A 1247 -15.45 -9.14 1.61
C TYR A 1247 -14.33 -9.87 0.85
N TYR A 1248 -14.69 -10.74 -0.11
CA TYR A 1248 -13.70 -11.56 -0.81
C TYR A 1248 -12.77 -10.75 -1.71
N TYR A 1249 -13.20 -9.61 -2.22
CA TYR A 1249 -12.35 -8.66 -2.93
C TYR A 1249 -11.45 -7.87 -1.98
N TYR A 1250 -11.99 -7.29 -0.89
CA TYR A 1250 -11.17 -6.63 0.13
C TYR A 1250 -10.03 -7.55 0.58
N SER A 1251 -10.38 -8.76 1.04
CA SER A 1251 -9.42 -9.71 1.61
C SER A 1251 -8.51 -10.43 0.60
N ALA A 1252 -8.62 -10.14 -0.69
CA ALA A 1252 -7.78 -10.72 -1.75
C ALA A 1252 -6.51 -9.92 -2.07
N TYR A 1253 -6.55 -8.61 -1.78
CA TYR A 1253 -5.51 -7.61 -2.08
C TYR A 1253 -5.34 -6.71 -0.85
#